data_AF-A0A5M8PK85-F1
#
_entry.id   AF-A0A5M8PK85-F1
#
_cell.length_a   1.000
_cell.length_b   1.000
_cell.length_c   1.000
_cell.angle_alpha   90.00
_cell.angle_beta   90.00
_cell.angle_gamma   90.00
#
_symmetry.space_group_name_H-M   'P 1'
#
loop_
_entity.id
_entity.type
_entity.pdbx_description
1 polymer ?
#
loop_
_entity_poly.entity_id
_entity_poly.type
_entity_poly.pdbx_seq_one_letter_code
_entity_poly.pdbx_strand_id
1 'polypeptide(L)'
;MHESQQPSTKHDHMSHVGDVYGKSQHCRQQRISPETSFSSRDSESPNLAMDSPTDSTSSSHREFPSTSEVVTWPPPGLTQRSELIACDAEVLICTGACSFEGYVSVMRNNPNQYRCYAFAGTPESEKLECHGSSSPTDITQWMTLTIEDFPGTVHPWDTVEQPSMLMCFGDTPGTITLNQWVGLFNLNTRSEISVKSTVEPREIDLHSILDRIRAIQQGLESDWQARCDFLYTHLLYDAEFCSKPKHNIEEQIADLIMVLDHERWTDFSQLGNQVVSGFFKTPDPQAARAFFHQLLLGVELYLRLRCDHCSKDVRRSVLLRVPRKVAWDIALARRWLENITLELCQPDGGFRFVLCSKQRQVEALREFAWMLKWPNMAEVEYVLEEKDSEEIPLEDRGPLSMSWVSGTILPGSSAAWLAMNTLIACDRGTGGLLNGLGYMFPNSGFQYRASTYFYADCIVAKVMGAGRGVNQVAGWTGPCLYTPDLDRIQCIRVRQQVSIVRHLSKRDIKSMQLRSDPLGPAEDYYPVEDYTLVLPDTKAVDFARVEKLSFLLWSEPKRSTDNEPLTYNAAVTFAIDGDSWPLRLRYNVSFIEAAPCHSGPHVLFYDYIHQVIRVDQLLDQRRWGRVAADTGISFSREGNGSFNSSNGRSCAGGREDEAVLVVEAFGHPDNEVFSRAWCAHMGLSAVVANINDTCMACGIRGAYAACMTVLIFTDGSRNEDVEEVDRRPCTKRGR
;
A
#
# COMPACT_ATOMS: atom_id res chain seq x y z
N MET A 1 -38.96 -52.18 9.25
CA MET A 1 -38.95 -53.20 8.19
C MET A 1 -37.81 -52.86 7.26
N HIS A 2 -37.01 -53.87 6.84
CA HIS A 2 -35.70 -53.72 6.19
C HIS A 2 -34.66 -53.02 7.11
N GLU A 3 -33.60 -53.66 7.64
CA GLU A 3 -32.85 -54.90 7.27
C GLU A 3 -32.36 -54.89 5.81
N SER A 4 -31.06 -55.00 5.48
CA SER A 4 -29.83 -55.23 6.27
C SER A 4 -28.60 -54.77 5.40
N GLN A 5 -27.30 -54.86 5.74
CA GLN A 5 -26.60 -55.68 6.74
C GLN A 5 -25.26 -55.04 7.23
N GLN A 6 -24.18 -55.83 7.33
CA GLN A 6 -22.83 -55.59 7.89
C GLN A 6 -21.94 -56.79 7.38
N PRO A 7 -20.68 -57.07 7.81
CA PRO A 7 -19.72 -56.33 8.65
C PRO A 7 -18.23 -56.39 8.15
N SER A 8 -17.29 -56.01 9.04
CA SER A 8 -16.08 -56.78 9.42
C SER A 8 -14.72 -56.43 8.77
N THR A 9 -13.55 -56.54 9.43
CA THR A 9 -13.18 -56.59 10.89
C THR A 9 -11.65 -56.48 11.04
N LYS A 10 -11.15 -55.85 12.14
CA LYS A 10 -10.00 -56.28 13.02
C LYS A 10 -8.59 -56.50 12.38
N HIS A 11 -7.45 -56.44 13.08
CA HIS A 11 -7.10 -56.06 14.47
C HIS A 11 -5.58 -55.79 14.59
N ASP A 12 -5.20 -54.97 15.57
CA ASP A 12 -4.07 -55.12 16.52
C ASP A 12 -2.55 -55.14 16.16
N HIS A 13 -1.84 -54.34 16.97
CA HIS A 13 -0.58 -54.60 17.72
C HIS A 13 0.84 -54.65 17.09
N MET A 14 1.58 -53.55 17.37
CA MET A 14 2.84 -53.50 18.16
C MET A 14 4.18 -54.13 17.66
N SER A 15 5.09 -53.21 17.29
CA SER A 15 6.35 -52.93 18.01
C SER A 15 7.68 -53.64 17.69
N HIS A 16 8.76 -52.88 17.94
CA HIS A 16 10.18 -53.25 18.17
C HIS A 16 11.14 -53.62 17.01
N VAL A 17 11.96 -52.62 16.66
CA VAL A 17 13.44 -52.56 16.86
C VAL A 17 14.32 -53.77 16.44
N GLY A 18 15.32 -53.51 15.60
CA GLY A 18 16.52 -54.35 15.47
C GLY A 18 17.45 -53.97 14.30
N ASP A 19 18.68 -53.53 14.59
CA ASP A 19 19.77 -53.33 13.60
C ASP A 19 20.36 -54.65 13.05
N VAL A 20 21.11 -54.60 11.94
CA VAL A 20 22.52 -55.09 11.83
C VAL A 20 23.10 -54.96 10.40
N TYR A 21 24.40 -54.61 10.30
CA TYR A 21 25.23 -54.55 9.07
C TYR A 21 25.72 -55.93 8.58
N GLY A 22 25.90 -56.17 7.26
CA GLY A 22 26.11 -57.55 6.76
C GLY A 22 26.99 -57.93 5.53
N LYS A 23 27.65 -57.03 4.78
CA LYS A 23 28.77 -57.30 3.80
C LYS A 23 28.67 -58.37 2.66
N SER A 24 29.16 -57.96 1.47
CA SER A 24 29.93 -58.76 0.46
C SER A 24 29.15 -59.80 -0.41
N GLN A 25 29.64 -60.32 -1.56
CA GLN A 25 31.00 -60.45 -2.13
C GLN A 25 31.08 -60.38 -3.68
N HIS A 26 32.27 -60.06 -4.24
CA HIS A 26 32.91 -60.60 -5.49
C HIS A 26 32.15 -60.53 -6.86
N CYS A 27 32.74 -60.62 -8.07
CA CYS A 27 34.09 -60.72 -8.67
C CYS A 27 33.97 -60.29 -10.20
N ARG A 28 34.95 -60.27 -11.15
CA ARG A 28 36.37 -60.68 -11.26
C ARG A 28 37.08 -59.96 -12.46
N GLN A 29 38.40 -59.69 -12.35
CA GLN A 29 39.56 -59.94 -13.28
C GLN A 29 39.39 -59.89 -14.84
N GLN A 30 40.38 -59.52 -15.69
CA GLN A 30 41.80 -59.09 -15.52
C GLN A 30 42.45 -58.53 -16.82
N ARG A 31 43.44 -57.61 -16.70
CA ARG A 31 44.74 -57.41 -17.44
C ARG A 31 44.78 -57.51 -19.00
N ILE A 32 45.67 -56.82 -19.75
CA ILE A 32 47.16 -56.86 -19.79
C ILE A 32 47.71 -55.60 -20.51
N SER A 33 48.98 -55.21 -20.27
CA SER A 33 49.77 -54.16 -20.97
C SER A 33 50.94 -54.81 -21.77
N PRO A 34 51.62 -54.16 -22.77
CA PRO A 34 52.53 -53.01 -22.52
C PRO A 34 52.85 -52.02 -23.70
N GLU A 35 53.67 -51.00 -23.38
CA GLU A 35 54.73 -50.31 -24.18
C GLU A 35 54.49 -49.49 -25.49
N THR A 36 54.84 -48.19 -25.41
CA THR A 36 55.47 -47.29 -26.44
C THR A 36 54.69 -46.89 -27.71
N SER A 37 54.85 -45.69 -28.32
CA SER A 37 55.39 -44.37 -27.90
C SER A 37 55.08 -43.25 -28.94
N PHE A 38 55.33 -41.98 -28.59
CA PHE A 38 55.42 -40.73 -29.40
C PHE A 38 54.24 -39.72 -29.55
N SER A 39 54.67 -38.44 -29.59
CA SER A 39 54.04 -37.19 -30.10
C SER A 39 52.71 -36.65 -29.52
N SER A 40 52.85 -35.61 -28.67
CA SER A 40 52.28 -34.23 -28.78
C SER A 40 50.84 -33.99 -29.29
N ARG A 41 50.05 -33.05 -28.75
CA ARG A 41 50.35 -31.92 -27.82
C ARG A 41 49.05 -31.35 -27.21
N ASP A 42 49.20 -30.59 -26.11
CA ASP A 42 48.23 -29.63 -25.52
C ASP A 42 46.89 -30.26 -25.02
N SER A 43 46.19 -29.75 -24.00
CA SER A 43 46.30 -28.51 -23.20
C SER A 43 46.20 -28.79 -21.68
N GLU A 44 46.51 -27.80 -20.85
CA GLU A 44 46.70 -27.95 -19.40
C GLU A 44 45.40 -28.04 -18.55
N SER A 45 45.53 -28.60 -17.35
CA SER A 45 44.52 -28.59 -16.28
C SER A 45 45.01 -27.75 -15.09
N PRO A 46 44.11 -27.25 -14.24
CA PRO A 46 44.44 -27.20 -12.81
C PRO A 46 43.33 -27.70 -11.87
N ASN A 47 43.71 -28.70 -11.06
CA ASN A 47 43.39 -28.95 -9.65
C ASN A 47 42.02 -28.60 -9.04
N LEU A 48 41.47 -29.60 -8.33
CA LEU A 48 40.31 -29.52 -7.44
C LEU A 48 40.65 -28.92 -6.07
N ALA A 49 39.70 -28.17 -5.50
CA ALA A 49 39.49 -27.99 -4.06
C ALA A 49 37.98 -28.14 -3.78
N MET A 50 37.59 -28.49 -2.55
CA MET A 50 36.16 -28.71 -2.21
C MET A 50 35.49 -27.44 -1.68
N ASP A 51 34.31 -27.14 -2.21
CA ASP A 51 33.47 -26.02 -1.77
C ASP A 51 32.73 -26.28 -0.46
N SER A 52 32.33 -25.18 0.18
CA SER A 52 31.37 -25.13 1.29
C SER A 52 30.06 -24.50 0.78
N PRO A 53 28.88 -24.88 1.32
CA PRO A 53 27.61 -24.37 0.82
C PRO A 53 27.44 -22.88 1.14
N THR A 54 27.27 -22.06 0.11
CA THR A 54 26.91 -20.64 0.21
C THR A 54 25.41 -20.47 -0.01
N ASP A 55 24.74 -19.69 0.86
CA ASP A 55 23.31 -19.40 0.73
C ASP A 55 22.97 -18.68 -0.59
N SER A 56 22.02 -19.25 -1.34
CA SER A 56 21.53 -18.70 -2.60
C SER A 56 20.23 -17.90 -2.38
N THR A 57 20.34 -16.67 -1.90
CA THR A 57 19.24 -15.69 -1.96
C THR A 57 19.05 -15.19 -3.39
N SER A 58 18.42 -16.01 -4.23
CA SER A 58 18.09 -15.64 -5.60
C SER A 58 17.01 -14.56 -5.63
N SER A 59 17.38 -13.31 -5.88
CA SER A 59 16.47 -12.38 -6.54
C SER A 59 16.08 -13.01 -7.88
N SER A 60 14.79 -13.26 -8.06
CA SER A 60 14.27 -13.84 -9.30
C SER A 60 14.26 -12.79 -10.40
N HIS A 61 15.44 -12.54 -10.96
CA HIS A 61 15.58 -11.94 -12.28
C HIS A 61 14.82 -12.82 -13.27
N ARG A 62 13.55 -12.49 -13.50
CA ARG A 62 12.77 -13.01 -14.63
C ARG A 62 13.36 -12.38 -15.88
N GLU A 63 14.41 -12.99 -16.40
CA GLU A 63 14.85 -12.74 -17.77
C GLU A 63 13.68 -13.11 -18.68
N PHE A 64 12.97 -12.08 -19.17
CA PHE A 64 11.96 -12.25 -20.20
C PHE A 64 12.62 -12.85 -21.45
N PRO A 65 11.93 -13.72 -22.20
CA PRO A 65 12.41 -14.12 -23.52
C PRO A 65 12.64 -12.89 -24.38
N SER A 66 13.88 -12.71 -24.85
CA SER A 66 14.23 -11.63 -25.79
C SER A 66 13.29 -11.64 -26.99
N THR A 67 12.73 -10.49 -27.35
CA THR A 67 11.70 -10.32 -28.39
C THR A 67 11.99 -11.10 -29.69
N SER A 68 11.39 -12.29 -29.86
CA SER A 68 11.68 -13.14 -31.03
C SER A 68 10.55 -14.05 -31.54
N GLU A 69 9.28 -13.82 -31.16
CA GLU A 69 8.14 -14.25 -31.98
C GLU A 69 7.23 -13.04 -32.24
N VAL A 70 6.91 -12.79 -33.52
CA VAL A 70 6.02 -11.68 -33.90
C VAL A 70 4.59 -12.16 -33.74
N VAL A 71 3.93 -11.71 -32.67
CA VAL A 71 2.49 -11.91 -32.49
C VAL A 71 1.76 -11.23 -33.63
N THR A 72 1.14 -12.01 -34.53
CA THR A 72 0.31 -11.51 -35.63
C THR A 72 -1.16 -11.77 -35.34
N TRP A 73 -2.01 -10.78 -35.61
CA TRP A 73 -3.46 -10.96 -35.67
C TRP A 73 -3.96 -10.79 -37.12
N PRO A 74 -4.72 -11.74 -37.69
CA PRO A 74 -5.09 -13.04 -37.13
C PRO A 74 -3.90 -13.99 -36.88
N PRO A 75 -4.01 -14.96 -35.97
CA PRO A 75 -3.01 -16.01 -35.79
C PRO A 75 -2.91 -16.95 -37.00
N PRO A 76 -1.80 -17.68 -37.16
CA PRO A 76 -1.61 -18.62 -38.27
C PRO A 76 -2.75 -19.66 -38.37
N GLY A 77 -3.40 -19.71 -39.54
CA GLY A 77 -4.54 -20.60 -39.82
C GLY A 77 -5.92 -19.95 -39.69
N LEU A 78 -6.01 -18.78 -39.05
CA LEU A 78 -7.22 -17.96 -39.00
C LEU A 78 -7.18 -16.84 -40.05
N THR A 79 -8.35 -16.26 -40.33
CA THR A 79 -8.53 -15.11 -41.24
C THR A 79 -9.39 -14.05 -40.56
N GLN A 80 -9.42 -12.82 -41.07
CA GLN A 80 -10.32 -11.77 -40.54
C GLN A 80 -11.80 -12.18 -40.56
N ARG A 81 -12.21 -13.00 -41.54
CA ARG A 81 -13.57 -13.56 -41.67
C ARG A 81 -13.78 -14.88 -40.92
N SER A 82 -12.86 -15.26 -40.04
CA SER A 82 -13.04 -16.42 -39.18
C SER A 82 -13.87 -16.00 -37.96
N GLU A 83 -14.78 -16.88 -37.54
CA GLU A 83 -15.56 -16.73 -36.31
C GLU A 83 -15.02 -17.74 -35.29
N LEU A 84 -14.74 -17.27 -34.07
CA LEU A 84 -14.28 -18.10 -32.96
C LEU A 84 -15.49 -18.47 -32.09
N ILE A 85 -15.65 -19.75 -31.74
CA ILE A 85 -16.60 -20.13 -30.68
C ILE A 85 -16.10 -19.60 -29.32
N ALA A 86 -17.00 -19.32 -28.39
CA ALA A 86 -16.67 -18.71 -27.10
C ALA A 86 -15.49 -19.36 -26.33
N CYS A 87 -15.36 -20.70 -26.38
CA CYS A 87 -14.26 -21.40 -25.72
C CYS A 87 -12.90 -21.16 -26.39
N ASP A 88 -12.85 -21.13 -27.72
CA ASP A 88 -11.63 -20.84 -28.48
C ASP A 88 -11.26 -19.35 -28.37
N ALA A 89 -12.27 -18.47 -28.34
CA ALA A 89 -12.10 -17.04 -28.12
C ALA A 89 -11.47 -16.73 -26.75
N GLU A 90 -12.01 -17.30 -25.67
CA GLU A 90 -11.48 -17.17 -24.31
C GLU A 90 -10.00 -17.60 -24.25
N VAL A 91 -9.67 -18.78 -24.79
CA VAL A 91 -8.29 -19.30 -24.80
C VAL A 91 -7.35 -18.40 -25.63
N LEU A 92 -7.83 -17.84 -26.74
CA LEU A 92 -6.99 -17.07 -27.67
C LEU A 92 -6.83 -15.58 -27.31
N ILE A 93 -7.81 -14.98 -26.63
CA ILE A 93 -7.91 -13.53 -26.39
C ILE A 93 -7.70 -13.18 -24.91
N CYS A 94 -8.19 -14.02 -23.98
CA CYS A 94 -8.14 -13.73 -22.54
C CYS A 94 -6.88 -14.29 -21.85
N THR A 95 -6.21 -15.31 -22.42
CA THR A 95 -5.03 -15.95 -21.80
C THR A 95 -3.93 -14.92 -21.49
N GLY A 96 -3.74 -14.64 -20.19
CA GLY A 96 -2.74 -13.70 -19.68
C GLY A 96 -3.12 -12.21 -19.80
N ALA A 97 -4.27 -11.88 -20.38
CA ALA A 97 -4.80 -10.52 -20.38
C ALA A 97 -5.27 -10.13 -18.97
N CYS A 98 -5.16 -8.84 -18.63
CA CYS A 98 -5.68 -8.33 -17.36
C CYS A 98 -7.21 -8.28 -17.40
N SER A 99 -7.86 -9.07 -16.54
CA SER A 99 -9.23 -8.79 -16.10
C SER A 99 -9.22 -7.81 -14.91
N PHE A 100 -10.34 -7.16 -14.63
CA PHE A 100 -10.47 -6.25 -13.48
C PHE A 100 -11.85 -6.44 -12.82
N GLU A 101 -11.91 -6.64 -11.50
CA GLU A 101 -13.15 -6.89 -10.77
C GLU A 101 -13.32 -5.91 -9.59
N GLY A 102 -14.52 -5.35 -9.44
CA GLY A 102 -14.82 -4.28 -8.48
C GLY A 102 -15.91 -4.65 -7.47
N TYR A 103 -15.55 -4.60 -6.19
CA TYR A 103 -16.39 -5.05 -5.08
C TYR A 103 -16.93 -3.89 -4.25
N VAL A 104 -18.19 -3.99 -3.81
CA VAL A 104 -18.85 -3.02 -2.94
C VAL A 104 -19.39 -3.73 -1.71
N SER A 105 -18.66 -3.65 -0.60
CA SER A 105 -19.05 -4.22 0.70
C SER A 105 -19.91 -3.21 1.47
N VAL A 106 -21.15 -3.57 1.76
CA VAL A 106 -22.11 -2.72 2.49
C VAL A 106 -22.00 -2.99 3.99
N MET A 107 -21.83 -1.94 4.80
CA MET A 107 -21.67 -2.08 6.24
C MET A 107 -23.00 -2.54 6.87
N ARG A 108 -23.01 -3.70 7.54
CA ARG A 108 -24.25 -4.32 8.06
C ARG A 108 -25.05 -3.42 9.01
N ASN A 109 -24.38 -2.51 9.72
CA ASN A 109 -24.98 -1.60 10.69
C ASN A 109 -25.63 -0.36 10.03
N ASN A 110 -25.33 -0.06 8.75
CA ASN A 110 -25.92 1.06 8.00
C ASN A 110 -25.79 0.84 6.48
N PRO A 111 -26.88 0.55 5.74
CA PRO A 111 -26.81 0.25 4.30
C PRO A 111 -26.38 1.43 3.40
N ASN A 112 -26.36 2.65 3.95
CA ASN A 112 -25.83 3.83 3.26
C ASN A 112 -24.30 3.92 3.34
N GLN A 113 -23.67 3.21 4.27
CA GLN A 113 -22.21 3.09 4.38
C GLN A 113 -21.70 1.89 3.60
N TYR A 114 -20.60 2.09 2.89
CA TYR A 114 -20.00 1.05 2.08
C TYR A 114 -18.51 1.30 1.86
N ARG A 115 -17.78 0.20 1.71
CA ARG A 115 -16.39 0.16 1.27
C ARG A 115 -16.31 -0.41 -0.14
N CYS A 116 -15.33 0.06 -0.87
CA CYS A 116 -15.08 -0.19 -2.27
C CYS A 116 -13.67 -0.75 -2.41
N TYR A 117 -13.54 -1.83 -3.18
CA TYR A 117 -12.26 -2.49 -3.46
C TYR A 117 -12.24 -2.86 -4.95
N ALA A 118 -11.06 -2.97 -5.55
CA ALA A 118 -10.91 -3.44 -6.92
C ALA A 118 -9.58 -4.17 -7.11
N PHE A 119 -9.61 -5.20 -7.94
CA PHE A 119 -8.52 -6.15 -8.14
C PHE A 119 -8.29 -6.37 -9.63
N ALA A 120 -7.05 -6.59 -10.06
CA ALA A 120 -6.72 -7.08 -11.39
C ALA A 120 -6.50 -8.61 -11.35
N GLY A 121 -7.20 -9.35 -12.20
CA GLY A 121 -7.40 -10.78 -12.01
C GLY A 121 -8.54 -11.04 -11.01
N THR A 122 -8.35 -12.04 -10.15
CA THR A 122 -9.26 -12.37 -9.03
C THR A 122 -8.67 -11.88 -7.70
N PRO A 123 -9.47 -11.73 -6.62
CA PRO A 123 -8.95 -11.54 -5.26
C PRO A 123 -8.07 -12.71 -4.77
N GLU A 124 -8.09 -13.82 -5.50
CA GLU A 124 -7.28 -15.01 -5.29
C GLU A 124 -5.98 -15.04 -6.12
N SER A 125 -5.77 -14.09 -7.03
CA SER A 125 -4.50 -13.88 -7.74
C SER A 125 -3.73 -12.66 -7.22
N GLU A 126 -4.41 -11.61 -6.76
CA GLU A 126 -3.77 -10.53 -5.97
C GLU A 126 -3.54 -10.95 -4.49
N LYS A 127 -3.14 -12.20 -4.27
CA LYS A 127 -2.74 -12.70 -2.96
C LYS A 127 -1.36 -12.15 -2.61
N LEU A 128 -1.32 -11.11 -1.78
CA LEU A 128 -0.07 -10.80 -1.06
C LEU A 128 0.15 -11.92 -0.01
N GLU A 129 1.19 -12.73 -0.20
CA GLU A 129 1.62 -13.66 0.84
C GLU A 129 2.16 -12.86 2.01
N CYS A 130 1.47 -12.89 3.16
CA CYS A 130 1.75 -11.97 4.27
C CYS A 130 2.98 -12.39 5.11
N HIS A 131 3.96 -13.05 4.48
CA HIS A 131 5.13 -13.68 5.10
C HIS A 131 6.41 -13.54 4.23
N GLY A 132 7.20 -12.48 4.46
CA GLY A 132 8.67 -12.57 4.37
C GLY A 132 9.40 -11.96 3.18
N SER A 133 8.73 -11.26 2.25
CA SER A 133 9.42 -10.58 1.11
C SER A 133 9.81 -9.13 1.40
N SER A 134 9.03 -8.38 2.18
CA SER A 134 9.45 -7.07 2.70
C SER A 134 10.44 -7.26 3.85
N SER A 135 11.48 -6.42 3.86
CA SER A 135 12.47 -6.42 4.96
C SER A 135 11.78 -6.13 6.30
N PRO A 136 12.22 -6.70 7.44
CA PRO A 136 11.76 -6.27 8.76
C PRO A 136 12.07 -4.80 9.08
N THR A 137 12.85 -4.11 8.24
CA THR A 137 13.11 -2.67 8.27
C THR A 137 12.15 -1.84 7.41
N ASP A 138 11.29 -2.44 6.59
CA ASP A 138 10.37 -1.68 5.74
C ASP A 138 9.31 -0.96 6.59
N ILE A 139 9.25 0.36 6.45
CA ILE A 139 8.27 1.22 7.10
C ILE A 139 6.82 0.90 6.68
N THR A 140 6.58 0.35 5.48
CA THR A 140 5.21 0.06 5.02
C THR A 140 4.46 -0.90 5.96
N GLN A 141 5.17 -1.83 6.61
CA GLN A 141 4.61 -2.78 7.58
C GLN A 141 3.90 -2.09 8.77
N TRP A 142 4.30 -0.86 9.11
CA TRP A 142 3.71 -0.09 10.21
C TRP A 142 2.44 0.66 9.79
N MET A 143 2.28 0.91 8.48
CA MET A 143 1.15 1.63 7.90
C MET A 143 -0.13 0.79 7.82
N THR A 144 -0.05 -0.53 8.01
CA THR A 144 -1.22 -1.43 7.97
C THR A 144 -1.29 -2.32 9.20
N LEU A 145 -2.50 -2.79 9.54
CA LEU A 145 -2.73 -3.73 10.65
C LEU A 145 -4.02 -4.53 10.47
N THR A 146 -3.94 -5.85 10.64
CA THR A 146 -5.09 -6.73 10.84
C THR A 146 -5.35 -6.98 12.32
N ILE A 147 -6.62 -7.19 12.70
CA ILE A 147 -6.98 -7.53 14.09
C ILE A 147 -6.70 -9.01 14.41
N GLU A 148 -6.96 -9.92 13.45
CA GLU A 148 -6.53 -11.31 13.52
C GLU A 148 -5.16 -11.49 12.86
N ASP A 149 -4.33 -12.37 13.42
CA ASP A 149 -3.17 -12.92 12.72
C ASP A 149 -3.66 -14.04 11.80
N PHE A 150 -3.86 -13.73 10.52
CA PHE A 150 -4.24 -14.71 9.51
C PHE A 150 -2.99 -15.49 9.04
N PRO A 151 -2.92 -16.82 9.24
CA PRO A 151 -1.86 -17.62 8.63
C PRO A 151 -2.18 -17.83 7.14
N GLY A 152 -1.66 -16.94 6.29
CA GLY A 152 -1.88 -16.95 4.84
C GLY A 152 -1.97 -15.55 4.22
N THR A 153 -2.84 -15.38 3.22
CA THR A 153 -3.14 -14.09 2.60
C THR A 153 -3.88 -13.16 3.55
N VAL A 154 -3.54 -11.87 3.49
CA VAL A 154 -4.35 -10.77 4.04
C VAL A 154 -4.97 -10.00 2.87
N HIS A 155 -6.27 -9.68 2.95
CA HIS A 155 -6.95 -8.91 1.92
C HIS A 155 -7.21 -7.45 2.35
N PRO A 156 -7.42 -6.51 1.41
CA PRO A 156 -7.68 -5.09 1.72
C PRO A 156 -8.88 -4.79 2.62
N TRP A 157 -9.80 -5.73 2.83
CA TRP A 157 -10.95 -5.56 3.74
C TRP A 157 -10.66 -6.00 5.19
N ASP A 158 -9.56 -6.73 5.42
CA ASP A 158 -9.16 -7.25 6.74
C ASP A 158 -8.40 -6.21 7.58
N THR A 159 -7.96 -5.11 6.95
CA THR A 159 -7.14 -4.06 7.58
C THR A 159 -7.98 -3.03 8.33
N VAL A 160 -7.45 -2.55 9.46
CA VAL A 160 -8.11 -1.58 10.37
C VAL A 160 -8.20 -0.19 9.74
N GLU A 161 -7.16 0.22 9.03
CA GLU A 161 -7.14 1.42 8.20
C GLU A 161 -7.85 1.18 6.87
N GLN A 162 -8.70 2.14 6.47
CA GLN A 162 -9.60 2.02 5.34
C GLN A 162 -9.73 3.40 4.63
N PRO A 163 -9.37 3.52 3.34
CA PRO A 163 -8.86 2.46 2.46
C PRO A 163 -7.52 1.87 2.95
N SER A 164 -7.25 0.63 2.54
CA SER A 164 -6.15 -0.19 3.06
C SER A 164 -4.79 0.33 2.62
N MET A 165 -3.83 0.41 3.54
CA MET A 165 -2.47 0.83 3.20
C MET A 165 -1.63 -0.30 2.58
N LEU A 166 -2.04 -1.56 2.74
CA LEU A 166 -1.40 -2.75 2.18
C LEU A 166 -1.20 -2.68 0.65
N MET A 167 -2.10 -1.98 -0.04
CA MET A 167 -2.08 -1.79 -1.49
C MET A 167 -2.31 -0.32 -1.85
N CYS A 168 -1.73 0.62 -1.10
CA CYS A 168 -1.95 2.05 -1.32
C CYS A 168 -1.14 2.59 -2.52
N PHE A 169 0.17 2.35 -2.50
CA PHE A 169 1.11 2.87 -3.49
C PHE A 169 1.33 1.85 -4.62
N GLY A 170 1.61 2.34 -5.82
CA GLY A 170 2.19 1.50 -6.88
C GLY A 170 3.71 1.42 -6.76
N ASP A 171 4.31 0.47 -7.48
CA ASP A 171 5.76 0.26 -7.59
C ASP A 171 6.44 1.48 -8.23
N THR A 172 5.76 2.12 -9.19
CA THR A 172 6.20 3.35 -9.85
C THR A 172 5.98 4.57 -8.94
N PRO A 173 7.02 5.30 -8.51
CA PRO A 173 6.86 6.49 -7.67
C PRO A 173 5.87 7.54 -8.22
N GLY A 174 5.10 8.13 -7.31
CA GLY A 174 4.00 9.06 -7.59
C GLY A 174 2.68 8.42 -8.02
N THR A 175 2.57 7.09 -8.08
CA THR A 175 1.33 6.36 -8.42
C THR A 175 0.64 5.72 -7.20
N ILE A 176 -0.59 5.28 -7.42
CA ILE A 176 -1.39 4.45 -6.49
C ILE A 176 -1.95 3.23 -7.23
N THR A 177 -2.38 2.20 -6.49
CA THR A 177 -3.05 1.05 -7.11
C THR A 177 -4.49 1.36 -7.55
N LEU A 178 -5.08 0.48 -8.38
CA LEU A 178 -6.50 0.52 -8.71
C LEU A 178 -7.39 0.35 -7.46
N ASN A 179 -7.00 -0.54 -6.54
CA ASN A 179 -7.70 -0.75 -5.27
C ASN A 179 -7.76 0.55 -4.45
N GLN A 180 -6.63 1.26 -4.34
CA GLN A 180 -6.57 2.52 -3.61
C GLN A 180 -7.42 3.62 -4.27
N TRP A 181 -7.37 3.75 -5.60
CA TRP A 181 -8.25 4.68 -6.34
C TRP A 181 -9.72 4.44 -6.03
N VAL A 182 -10.16 3.18 -6.10
CA VAL A 182 -11.54 2.78 -5.80
C VAL A 182 -11.88 3.00 -4.32
N GLY A 183 -10.92 2.78 -3.42
CA GLY A 183 -11.02 3.06 -1.99
C GLY A 183 -11.15 4.54 -1.61
N LEU A 184 -10.73 5.49 -2.46
CA LEU A 184 -10.98 6.92 -2.24
C LEU A 184 -12.48 7.28 -2.25
N PHE A 185 -13.33 6.41 -2.82
CA PHE A 185 -14.78 6.59 -2.91
C PHE A 185 -15.56 5.89 -1.77
N ASN A 186 -14.86 5.40 -0.74
CA ASN A 186 -15.43 4.81 0.47
C ASN A 186 -16.35 5.81 1.21
N LEU A 187 -17.62 5.42 1.44
CA LEU A 187 -18.61 6.31 2.05
C LEU A 187 -18.79 5.99 3.55
N ASN A 188 -17.87 6.55 4.34
CA ASN A 188 -17.79 6.40 5.80
C ASN A 188 -18.48 7.57 6.53
N THR A 189 -19.82 7.62 6.54
CA THR A 189 -20.55 8.54 7.44
C THR A 189 -20.42 8.08 8.91
N ARG A 190 -20.65 8.99 9.88
CA ARG A 190 -20.72 8.62 11.30
C ARG A 190 -22.03 7.86 11.57
N SER A 191 -21.95 6.65 12.12
CA SER A 191 -23.13 5.93 12.62
C SER A 191 -23.42 6.38 14.05
N GLU A 192 -24.27 7.38 14.23
CA GLU A 192 -24.63 7.94 15.54
C GLU A 192 -25.66 7.06 16.29
N ILE A 193 -25.44 5.74 16.30
CA ILE A 193 -26.26 4.79 17.07
C ILE A 193 -25.71 4.72 18.49
N SER A 194 -25.97 5.77 19.27
CA SER A 194 -25.67 5.81 20.70
C SER A 194 -26.58 4.83 21.46
N VAL A 195 -26.21 3.55 21.47
CA VAL A 195 -26.85 2.54 22.32
C VAL A 195 -26.56 2.91 23.77
N LYS A 196 -27.61 3.20 24.55
CA LYS A 196 -27.45 3.43 26.00
C LYS A 196 -27.02 2.12 26.66
N SER A 197 -25.77 2.08 27.11
CA SER A 197 -25.24 0.97 27.90
C SER A 197 -25.90 0.91 29.28
N THR A 198 -26.11 -0.31 29.78
CA THR A 198 -26.40 -0.58 31.20
C THR A 198 -25.13 -0.79 32.03
N VAL A 199 -23.98 -0.84 31.36
CA VAL A 199 -22.65 -1.08 31.94
C VAL A 199 -21.78 0.16 31.78
N GLU A 200 -21.17 0.61 32.87
CA GLU A 200 -20.29 1.79 32.92
C GLU A 200 -18.87 1.42 33.39
N PRO A 201 -17.82 2.13 32.96
CA PRO A 201 -16.46 1.89 33.44
C PRO A 201 -16.26 2.47 34.84
N ARG A 202 -15.67 1.69 35.76
CA ARG A 202 -15.43 2.07 37.17
C ARG A 202 -14.35 3.13 37.31
N GLU A 203 -14.35 3.86 38.43
CA GLU A 203 -13.23 4.72 38.77
C GLU A 203 -12.07 3.92 39.37
N ILE A 204 -10.95 3.86 38.62
CA ILE A 204 -9.70 3.19 39.00
C ILE A 204 -8.57 4.24 39.03
N ASP A 205 -7.62 4.16 39.95
CA ASP A 205 -6.44 5.04 39.94
C ASP A 205 -5.38 4.58 38.91
N LEU A 206 -4.45 5.48 38.55
CA LEU A 206 -3.44 5.21 37.54
C LEU A 206 -2.43 4.11 37.93
N HIS A 207 -2.10 3.96 39.22
CA HIS A 207 -1.16 2.94 39.66
C HIS A 207 -1.79 1.55 39.53
N SER A 208 -3.03 1.37 39.98
CA SER A 208 -3.79 0.12 39.81
C SER A 208 -4.01 -0.26 38.34
N ILE A 209 -4.25 0.73 37.46
CA ILE A 209 -4.35 0.49 36.01
C ILE A 209 -3.01 -0.03 35.44
N LEU A 210 -1.89 0.63 35.76
CA LEU A 210 -0.56 0.25 35.28
C LEU A 210 -0.09 -1.11 35.84
N ASP A 211 -0.39 -1.40 37.12
CA ASP A 211 -0.09 -2.69 37.72
C ASP A 211 -0.88 -3.83 37.06
N ARG A 212 -2.17 -3.60 36.72
CA ARG A 212 -2.98 -4.55 35.95
C ARG A 212 -2.41 -4.78 34.55
N ILE A 213 -2.01 -3.73 33.82
CA ILE A 213 -1.35 -3.88 32.51
C ILE A 213 -0.05 -4.68 32.65
N ARG A 214 0.76 -4.42 33.70
CA ARG A 214 1.99 -5.21 33.95
C ARG A 214 1.68 -6.68 34.26
N ALA A 215 0.68 -6.96 35.11
CA ALA A 215 0.25 -8.32 35.43
C ALA A 215 -0.20 -9.09 34.18
N ILE A 216 -0.96 -8.43 33.29
CA ILE A 216 -1.37 -8.99 32.00
C ILE A 216 -0.14 -9.33 31.14
N GLN A 217 0.86 -8.44 31.05
CA GLN A 217 2.11 -8.67 30.33
C GLN A 217 2.98 -9.78 30.95
N GLN A 218 2.85 -10.01 32.26
CA GLN A 218 3.48 -11.12 32.99
C GLN A 218 2.68 -12.44 32.92
N GLY A 219 1.55 -12.47 32.19
CA GLY A 219 0.76 -13.67 31.94
C GLY A 219 -0.02 -14.19 33.16
N LEU A 220 -0.35 -13.32 34.14
CA LEU A 220 -0.72 -13.70 35.51
C LEU A 220 -1.94 -14.64 35.66
N GLU A 221 -2.83 -14.72 34.66
CA GLU A 221 -4.13 -15.40 34.79
C GLU A 221 -4.33 -16.44 33.67
N SER A 222 -4.11 -17.72 34.01
CA SER A 222 -4.53 -18.87 33.19
C SER A 222 -5.98 -19.27 33.44
N ASP A 223 -6.57 -18.88 34.57
CA ASP A 223 -7.99 -19.08 34.87
C ASP A 223 -8.86 -18.00 34.19
N TRP A 224 -9.92 -18.46 33.54
CA TRP A 224 -10.91 -17.60 32.88
C TRP A 224 -11.92 -17.01 33.85
N GLN A 225 -12.30 -17.73 34.92
CA GLN A 225 -13.29 -17.21 35.86
C GLN A 225 -12.70 -16.05 36.67
N ALA A 226 -11.43 -16.13 37.11
CA ALA A 226 -10.70 -14.99 37.67
C ALA A 226 -10.71 -13.75 36.76
N ARG A 227 -10.49 -13.90 35.45
CA ARG A 227 -10.57 -12.80 34.45
C ARG A 227 -11.97 -12.19 34.33
N CYS A 228 -13.02 -13.02 34.45
CA CYS A 228 -14.42 -12.59 34.46
C CYS A 228 -14.75 -11.80 35.75
N ASP A 229 -14.39 -12.35 36.90
CA ASP A 229 -14.66 -11.74 38.20
C ASP A 229 -13.89 -10.43 38.38
N PHE A 230 -12.65 -10.36 37.91
CA PHE A 230 -11.85 -9.12 37.90
C PHE A 230 -12.50 -8.03 37.04
N LEU A 231 -13.02 -8.38 35.85
CA LEU A 231 -13.68 -7.43 34.95
C LEU A 231 -14.84 -6.70 35.65
N TYR A 232 -15.81 -7.43 36.22
CA TYR A 232 -16.99 -6.81 36.82
C TYR A 232 -16.79 -6.34 38.29
N THR A 233 -15.72 -6.78 38.96
CA THR A 233 -15.37 -6.28 40.31
C THR A 233 -14.58 -4.97 40.23
N HIS A 234 -13.63 -4.86 39.30
CA HIS A 234 -12.64 -3.77 39.28
C HIS A 234 -12.73 -2.85 38.05
N LEU A 235 -13.14 -3.34 36.88
CA LEU A 235 -13.11 -2.54 35.63
C LEU A 235 -14.48 -2.00 35.22
N LEU A 236 -15.52 -2.82 35.26
CA LEU A 236 -16.88 -2.51 34.79
C LEU A 236 -17.89 -2.56 35.93
N TYR A 237 -18.81 -1.61 35.96
CA TYR A 237 -19.97 -1.58 36.84
C TYR A 237 -21.21 -1.96 36.03
N ASP A 238 -21.85 -3.05 36.41
CA ASP A 238 -23.13 -3.51 35.90
C ASP A 238 -24.07 -3.74 37.10
N ALA A 239 -25.20 -3.04 37.13
CA ALA A 239 -26.16 -3.11 38.22
C ALA A 239 -26.91 -4.44 38.30
N GLU A 240 -27.00 -5.20 37.20
CA GLU A 240 -27.65 -6.52 37.17
C GLU A 240 -26.70 -7.67 37.50
N PHE A 241 -25.38 -7.48 37.46
CA PHE A 241 -24.38 -8.57 37.60
C PHE A 241 -24.56 -9.43 38.87
N CYS A 242 -24.89 -8.83 40.01
CA CYS A 242 -25.17 -9.56 41.26
C CYS A 242 -26.44 -10.44 41.21
N SER A 243 -27.29 -10.27 40.19
CA SER A 243 -28.50 -11.06 39.93
C SER A 243 -28.38 -11.96 38.68
N LYS A 244 -27.48 -11.62 37.76
CA LYS A 244 -27.19 -12.32 36.49
C LYS A 244 -25.68 -12.23 36.18
N PRO A 245 -24.84 -13.11 36.73
CA PRO A 245 -23.41 -13.07 36.46
C PRO A 245 -23.11 -13.46 35.00
N LYS A 246 -22.45 -12.56 34.27
CA LYS A 246 -22.13 -12.67 32.84
C LYS A 246 -20.89 -13.55 32.58
N HIS A 247 -21.07 -14.86 32.76
CA HIS A 247 -20.01 -15.85 32.50
C HIS A 247 -19.65 -15.98 31.01
N ASN A 248 -20.50 -15.56 30.07
CA ASN A 248 -20.23 -15.71 28.65
C ASN A 248 -19.22 -14.66 28.14
N ILE A 249 -18.21 -15.14 27.41
CA ILE A 249 -17.23 -14.32 26.71
C ILE A 249 -17.87 -13.37 25.68
N GLU A 250 -18.95 -13.77 25.03
CA GLU A 250 -19.66 -12.93 24.06
C GLU A 250 -20.35 -11.73 24.71
N GLU A 251 -20.88 -11.90 25.92
CA GLU A 251 -21.48 -10.82 26.71
C GLU A 251 -20.40 -9.83 27.18
N GLN A 252 -19.27 -10.35 27.69
CA GLN A 252 -18.12 -9.53 28.09
C GLN A 252 -17.52 -8.73 26.92
N ILE A 253 -17.44 -9.34 25.72
CA ILE A 253 -17.00 -8.66 24.50
C ILE A 253 -18.00 -7.56 24.10
N ALA A 254 -19.31 -7.83 24.15
CA ALA A 254 -20.33 -6.84 23.84
C ALA A 254 -20.31 -5.64 24.82
N ASP A 255 -20.23 -5.90 26.12
CA ASP A 255 -20.13 -4.87 27.16
C ASP A 255 -18.88 -3.98 26.97
N LEU A 256 -17.70 -4.59 26.72
CA LEU A 256 -16.46 -3.86 26.48
C LEU A 256 -16.53 -2.98 25.22
N ILE A 257 -17.14 -3.48 24.13
CA ILE A 257 -17.36 -2.70 22.91
C ILE A 257 -18.30 -1.51 23.20
N MET A 258 -19.40 -1.73 23.91
CA MET A 258 -20.35 -0.67 24.26
C MET A 258 -19.75 0.39 25.21
N VAL A 259 -18.86 -0.03 26.12
CA VAL A 259 -18.13 0.88 27.01
C VAL A 259 -17.09 1.70 26.26
N LEU A 260 -16.32 1.11 25.32
CA LEU A 260 -15.29 1.80 24.54
C LEU A 260 -15.86 2.76 23.47
N ASP A 261 -17.01 2.44 22.87
CA ASP A 261 -17.62 3.29 21.85
C ASP A 261 -18.11 4.64 22.41
N HIS A 262 -18.41 4.70 23.72
CA HIS A 262 -18.90 5.89 24.41
C HIS A 262 -18.02 7.13 24.17
N GLU A 263 -18.64 8.30 23.94
CA GLU A 263 -17.98 9.58 23.60
C GLU A 263 -17.01 10.13 24.68
N ARG A 264 -16.84 9.45 25.81
CA ARG A 264 -15.90 9.84 26.90
C ARG A 264 -14.45 9.49 26.59
N TRP A 265 -14.24 8.62 25.60
CA TRP A 265 -12.95 8.07 25.21
C TRP A 265 -12.44 8.71 23.92
N THR A 266 -11.11 8.81 23.77
CA THR A 266 -10.44 9.39 22.60
C THR A 266 -10.74 8.56 21.35
N ASP A 267 -11.16 9.17 20.25
CA ASP A 267 -11.34 8.44 18.98
C ASP A 267 -10.02 8.39 18.21
N PHE A 268 -9.24 7.32 18.42
CA PHE A 268 -7.97 7.08 17.72
C PHE A 268 -8.12 6.87 16.21
N SER A 269 -9.35 6.66 15.71
CA SER A 269 -9.60 6.57 14.27
C SER A 269 -9.59 7.93 13.56
N GLN A 270 -9.51 9.04 14.32
CA GLN A 270 -9.24 10.40 13.83
C GLN A 270 -7.73 10.67 13.78
N LEU A 271 -7.22 11.15 12.65
CA LEU A 271 -5.78 11.42 12.43
C LEU A 271 -5.14 12.24 13.56
N GLY A 272 -5.81 13.30 14.04
CA GLY A 272 -5.29 14.20 15.08
C GLY A 272 -4.99 13.54 16.43
N ASN A 273 -5.52 12.34 16.68
CA ASN A 273 -5.30 11.58 17.91
C ASN A 273 -4.20 10.50 17.77
N GLN A 274 -3.55 10.37 16.60
CA GLN A 274 -2.67 9.22 16.31
C GLN A 274 -1.22 9.38 16.78
N VAL A 275 -0.87 10.50 17.41
CA VAL A 275 0.41 10.68 18.12
C VAL A 275 0.26 10.14 19.54
N VAL A 276 0.28 8.81 19.67
CA VAL A 276 -0.06 8.07 20.89
C VAL A 276 0.78 8.52 22.10
N SER A 277 2.05 8.87 21.91
CA SER A 277 2.93 9.37 22.99
C SER A 277 2.40 10.64 23.66
N GLY A 278 1.65 11.49 22.94
CA GLY A 278 1.04 12.69 23.46
C GLY A 278 0.03 12.42 24.59
N PHE A 279 -0.49 11.19 24.69
CA PHE A 279 -1.44 10.77 25.71
C PHE A 279 -0.78 10.07 26.91
N PHE A 280 0.36 9.38 26.73
CA PHE A 280 1.02 8.65 27.82
C PHE A 280 2.30 9.31 28.38
N LYS A 281 2.88 10.29 27.68
CA LYS A 281 3.88 11.23 28.20
C LYS A 281 3.29 12.63 28.49
N THR A 282 1.95 12.76 28.55
CA THR A 282 1.28 14.02 28.92
C THR A 282 1.63 14.46 30.35
N PRO A 283 1.81 15.78 30.60
CA PRO A 283 1.99 16.29 31.96
C PRO A 283 0.68 16.35 32.78
N ASP A 284 -0.49 16.11 32.18
CA ASP A 284 -1.78 16.07 32.90
C ASP A 284 -2.08 14.64 33.42
N PRO A 285 -2.12 14.43 34.75
CA PRO A 285 -2.47 13.12 35.31
C PRO A 285 -3.89 12.65 34.98
N GLN A 286 -4.83 13.56 34.66
CA GLN A 286 -6.20 13.19 34.31
C GLN A 286 -6.28 12.63 32.88
N ALA A 287 -5.69 13.30 31.89
CA ALA A 287 -5.52 12.77 30.55
C ALA A 287 -4.73 11.45 30.54
N ALA A 288 -3.64 11.34 31.32
CA ALA A 288 -2.89 10.08 31.46
C ALA A 288 -3.77 8.96 32.03
N ARG A 289 -4.50 9.21 33.13
CA ARG A 289 -5.45 8.26 33.73
C ARG A 289 -6.53 7.82 32.72
N ALA A 290 -7.08 8.76 31.96
CA ALA A 290 -8.09 8.46 30.94
C ALA A 290 -7.52 7.59 29.81
N PHE A 291 -6.34 7.92 29.29
CA PHE A 291 -5.64 7.12 28.27
C PHE A 291 -5.36 5.70 28.75
N PHE A 292 -4.72 5.55 29.92
CA PHE A 292 -4.34 4.23 30.42
C PHE A 292 -5.56 3.36 30.77
N HIS A 293 -6.66 3.96 31.21
CA HIS A 293 -7.91 3.24 31.43
C HIS A 293 -8.53 2.77 30.09
N GLN A 294 -8.59 3.63 29.07
CA GLN A 294 -9.03 3.27 27.73
C GLN A 294 -8.18 2.13 27.14
N LEU A 295 -6.85 2.24 27.26
CA LEU A 295 -5.89 1.22 26.85
C LEU A 295 -6.11 -0.12 27.58
N LEU A 296 -6.31 -0.11 28.90
CA LEU A 296 -6.57 -1.34 29.66
C LEU A 296 -7.86 -2.03 29.21
N LEU A 297 -8.94 -1.28 28.96
CA LEU A 297 -10.19 -1.83 28.42
C LEU A 297 -10.00 -2.39 27.00
N GLY A 298 -9.22 -1.72 26.15
CA GLY A 298 -8.82 -2.22 24.83
C GLY A 298 -7.98 -3.50 24.89
N VAL A 299 -7.05 -3.60 25.84
CA VAL A 299 -6.22 -4.80 26.11
C VAL A 299 -7.08 -5.97 26.60
N GLU A 300 -7.97 -5.73 27.56
CA GLU A 300 -8.90 -6.75 28.07
C GLU A 300 -9.92 -7.22 27.01
N LEU A 301 -10.27 -6.37 26.04
CA LEU A 301 -11.07 -6.73 24.86
C LEU A 301 -10.26 -7.53 23.82
N TYR A 302 -9.06 -7.07 23.47
CA TYR A 302 -8.16 -7.75 22.52
C TYR A 302 -7.81 -9.17 22.99
N LEU A 303 -7.52 -9.35 24.28
CA LEU A 303 -7.24 -10.66 24.86
C LEU A 303 -8.48 -11.56 24.97
N ARG A 304 -9.68 -10.99 25.17
CA ARG A 304 -10.95 -11.74 25.09
C ARG A 304 -11.20 -12.24 23.68
N LEU A 305 -11.05 -11.37 22.67
CA LEU A 305 -11.15 -11.77 21.26
C LEU A 305 -10.16 -12.90 20.95
N ARG A 306 -8.89 -12.80 21.39
CA ARG A 306 -7.85 -13.83 21.12
C ARG A 306 -7.91 -15.08 22.01
N CYS A 307 -8.82 -15.18 22.97
CA CYS A 307 -8.92 -16.36 23.85
C CYS A 307 -9.49 -17.59 23.12
N ASP A 308 -9.03 -18.78 23.48
CA ASP A 308 -9.54 -20.08 22.98
C ASP A 308 -11.04 -20.29 23.28
N HIS A 309 -11.54 -19.68 24.35
CA HIS A 309 -12.97 -19.68 24.70
C HIS A 309 -13.83 -18.89 23.69
N CYS A 310 -13.23 -17.99 22.88
CA CYS A 310 -13.93 -17.27 21.82
C CYS A 310 -13.90 -18.10 20.53
N SER A 311 -15.06 -18.60 20.11
CA SER A 311 -15.17 -19.37 18.86
C SER A 311 -14.78 -18.52 17.64
N LYS A 312 -14.15 -19.15 16.64
CA LYS A 312 -13.64 -18.44 15.44
C LYS A 312 -14.74 -17.69 14.69
N ASP A 313 -15.95 -18.24 14.64
CA ASP A 313 -17.06 -17.64 13.91
C ASP A 313 -17.72 -16.50 14.69
N VAL A 314 -17.75 -16.57 16.03
CA VAL A 314 -18.08 -15.41 16.89
C VAL A 314 -17.07 -14.29 16.72
N ARG A 315 -15.76 -14.59 16.78
CA ARG A 315 -14.68 -13.60 16.61
C ARG A 315 -14.85 -12.82 15.29
N ARG A 316 -14.89 -13.52 14.15
CA ARG A 316 -15.15 -12.93 12.83
C ARG A 316 -16.46 -12.14 12.79
N SER A 317 -17.53 -12.70 13.36
CA SER A 317 -18.85 -12.06 13.46
C SER A 317 -18.83 -10.74 14.24
N VAL A 318 -17.97 -10.61 15.25
CA VAL A 318 -17.75 -9.37 16.02
C VAL A 318 -16.89 -8.38 15.23
N LEU A 319 -15.77 -8.83 14.65
CA LEU A 319 -14.86 -7.96 13.89
C LEU A 319 -15.52 -7.36 12.62
N LEU A 320 -16.49 -8.06 12.02
CA LEU A 320 -17.32 -7.52 10.93
C LEU A 320 -18.37 -6.47 11.38
N ARG A 321 -18.51 -6.21 12.69
CA ARG A 321 -19.53 -5.32 13.28
C ARG A 321 -18.99 -4.25 14.21
N VAL A 322 -17.75 -4.39 14.70
CA VAL A 322 -17.14 -3.51 15.71
C VAL A 322 -17.13 -2.05 15.22
N PRO A 323 -17.49 -1.07 16.07
CA PRO A 323 -17.41 0.34 15.70
C PRO A 323 -15.99 0.75 15.30
N ARG A 324 -15.87 1.68 14.34
CA ARG A 324 -14.55 2.13 13.83
C ARG A 324 -13.63 2.62 14.95
N LYS A 325 -14.17 3.33 15.95
CA LYS A 325 -13.44 3.78 17.13
C LYS A 325 -12.80 2.59 17.88
N VAL A 326 -13.63 1.63 18.27
CA VAL A 326 -13.22 0.45 19.05
C VAL A 326 -12.25 -0.46 18.26
N ALA A 327 -12.36 -0.51 16.93
CA ALA A 327 -11.35 -1.19 16.09
C ALA A 327 -9.94 -0.57 16.23
N TRP A 328 -9.86 0.75 16.42
CA TRP A 328 -8.59 1.45 16.63
C TRP A 328 -8.11 1.38 18.09
N ASP A 329 -9.01 1.22 19.07
CA ASP A 329 -8.64 0.85 20.45
C ASP A 329 -8.00 -0.55 20.50
N ILE A 330 -8.54 -1.52 19.74
CA ILE A 330 -7.96 -2.86 19.61
C ILE A 330 -6.59 -2.80 18.90
N ALA A 331 -6.46 -1.98 17.86
CA ALA A 331 -5.18 -1.74 17.18
C ALA A 331 -4.12 -1.15 18.12
N LEU A 332 -4.50 -0.16 18.93
CA LEU A 332 -3.64 0.45 19.94
C LEU A 332 -3.21 -0.58 20.99
N ALA A 333 -4.15 -1.36 21.53
CA ALA A 333 -3.88 -2.41 22.50
C ALA A 333 -2.92 -3.48 21.97
N ARG A 334 -3.10 -3.89 20.71
CA ARG A 334 -2.17 -4.78 19.99
C ARG A 334 -0.77 -4.16 19.91
N ARG A 335 -0.63 -2.95 19.35
CA ARG A 335 0.67 -2.26 19.20
C ARG A 335 1.36 -2.01 20.54
N TRP A 336 0.60 -1.74 21.62
CA TRP A 336 1.17 -1.58 22.96
C TRP A 336 1.78 -2.89 23.48
N LEU A 337 1.02 -3.99 23.44
CA LEU A 337 1.48 -5.31 23.90
C LEU A 337 2.64 -5.87 23.07
N GLU A 338 2.71 -5.53 21.78
CA GLU A 338 3.80 -5.93 20.88
C GLU A 338 5.13 -5.18 21.14
N ASN A 339 5.09 -3.95 21.66
CA ASN A 339 6.25 -3.04 21.59
C ASN A 339 6.65 -2.32 22.89
N ILE A 340 5.80 -2.31 23.94
CA ILE A 340 6.11 -1.71 25.25
C ILE A 340 5.91 -2.73 26.38
N THR A 341 6.88 -2.84 27.29
CA THR A 341 6.73 -3.56 28.57
C THR A 341 6.77 -2.60 29.75
N LEU A 342 5.93 -2.83 30.76
CA LEU A 342 5.95 -2.11 32.03
C LEU A 342 6.88 -2.78 33.05
N GLU A 343 7.76 -2.01 33.66
CA GLU A 343 8.57 -2.43 34.81
C GLU A 343 8.27 -1.56 36.04
N LEU A 344 8.42 -2.12 37.24
CA LEU A 344 8.29 -1.40 38.49
C LEU A 344 9.68 -0.93 38.99
N CYS A 345 9.87 0.38 39.09
CA CYS A 345 11.07 0.98 39.65
C CYS A 345 11.11 0.78 41.17
N GLN A 346 12.19 0.20 41.68
CA GLN A 346 12.47 0.12 43.12
C GLN A 346 13.51 1.19 43.50
N PRO A 347 13.39 1.83 44.69
CA PRO A 347 12.40 1.58 45.73
C PRO A 347 11.06 2.33 45.55
N ASP A 348 10.99 3.31 44.64
CA ASP A 348 9.96 4.36 44.65
C ASP A 348 8.56 3.93 44.17
N GLY A 349 8.40 2.72 43.62
CA GLY A 349 7.11 2.18 43.18
C GLY A 349 6.55 2.82 41.89
N GLY A 350 7.34 3.65 41.20
CA GLY A 350 7.01 4.20 39.89
C GLY A 350 7.10 3.15 38.77
N PHE A 351 6.58 3.48 37.59
CA PHE A 351 6.64 2.62 36.41
C PHE A 351 7.64 3.12 35.37
N ARG A 352 8.40 2.20 34.77
CA ARG A 352 9.25 2.45 33.58
C ARG A 352 8.64 1.77 32.35
N PHE A 353 8.63 2.48 31.23
CA PHE A 353 8.33 1.91 29.92
C PHE A 353 9.63 1.37 29.29
N VAL A 354 9.67 0.08 28.98
CA VAL A 354 10.74 -0.54 28.19
C VAL A 354 10.27 -0.60 26.74
N LEU A 355 11.05 0.00 25.83
CA LEU A 355 10.70 0.15 24.41
C LEU A 355 11.26 -1.02 23.60
N CYS A 356 10.60 -2.17 23.68
CA CYS A 356 11.05 -3.46 23.13
C CYS A 356 11.31 -3.43 21.62
N SER A 357 10.72 -2.47 20.89
CA SER A 357 10.89 -2.34 19.43
C SER A 357 11.97 -1.34 18.98
N LYS A 358 12.59 -0.59 19.91
CA LYS A 358 13.46 0.55 19.60
C LYS A 358 14.52 0.25 18.52
N GLN A 359 15.26 -0.86 18.64
CA GLN A 359 16.30 -1.23 17.67
C GLN A 359 15.74 -1.44 16.25
N ARG A 360 14.57 -2.08 16.10
CA ARG A 360 13.90 -2.27 14.80
C ARG A 360 13.44 -0.94 14.21
N GLN A 361 12.95 -0.03 15.04
CA GLN A 361 12.49 1.30 14.60
C GLN A 361 13.66 2.23 14.23
N VAL A 362 14.83 2.06 14.85
CA VAL A 362 16.09 2.71 14.43
C VAL A 362 16.53 2.20 13.06
N GLU A 363 16.55 0.88 12.86
CA GLU A 363 16.97 0.27 11.59
C GLU A 363 16.01 0.62 10.43
N ALA A 364 14.71 0.61 10.69
CA ALA A 364 13.69 1.06 9.73
C ALA A 364 13.84 2.54 9.36
N LEU A 365 14.27 3.39 10.30
CA LEU A 365 14.51 4.81 10.06
C LEU A 365 15.80 5.07 9.26
N ARG A 366 16.84 4.24 9.45
CA ARG A 366 18.07 4.25 8.65
C ARG A 366 17.78 3.91 7.18
N GLU A 367 17.09 2.80 6.92
CA GLU A 367 16.71 2.38 5.57
C GLU A 367 15.77 3.39 4.90
N PHE A 368 14.80 3.95 5.63
CA PHE A 368 13.95 5.05 5.14
C PHE A 368 14.77 6.28 4.71
N ALA A 369 15.80 6.66 5.50
CA ALA A 369 16.69 7.78 5.16
C ALA A 369 17.61 7.48 3.96
N TRP A 370 18.12 6.24 3.83
CA TRP A 370 18.89 5.79 2.67
C TRP A 370 18.05 5.77 1.39
N MET A 371 16.83 5.22 1.44
CA MET A 371 15.91 5.19 0.30
C MET A 371 15.48 6.59 -0.16
N LEU A 372 15.39 7.57 0.73
CA LEU A 372 15.18 8.99 0.42
C LEU A 372 16.46 9.77 0.05
N LYS A 373 17.61 9.09 0.00
CA LYS A 373 18.95 9.66 -0.28
C LYS A 373 19.23 10.89 0.61
N TRP A 374 19.01 10.75 1.92
CA TRP A 374 18.90 11.91 2.83
C TRP A 374 20.16 12.81 2.82
N PRO A 375 20.04 14.14 2.68
CA PRO A 375 21.18 15.03 2.39
C PRO A 375 22.19 15.23 3.51
N ASN A 376 22.03 14.57 4.66
CA ASN A 376 22.92 14.64 5.81
C ASN A 376 23.12 13.28 6.52
N MET A 377 23.16 12.17 5.78
CA MET A 377 23.10 10.83 6.37
C MET A 377 24.16 10.56 7.46
N ALA A 378 25.32 11.22 7.43
CA ALA A 378 26.34 11.09 8.48
C ALA A 378 25.90 11.62 9.87
N GLU A 379 25.10 12.69 9.93
CA GLU A 379 24.52 13.21 11.19
C GLU A 379 23.40 12.29 11.69
N VAL A 380 22.57 11.81 10.76
CA VAL A 380 21.50 10.86 11.07
C VAL A 380 22.09 9.58 11.65
N GLU A 381 23.11 9.02 11.01
CA GLU A 381 23.81 7.82 11.48
C GLU A 381 24.43 8.04 12.88
N TYR A 382 25.11 9.17 13.11
CA TYR A 382 25.66 9.52 14.42
C TYR A 382 24.61 9.50 15.55
N VAL A 383 23.40 10.03 15.27
CA VAL A 383 22.28 10.01 16.24
C VAL A 383 21.69 8.60 16.37
N LEU A 384 21.52 7.86 15.27
CA LEU A 384 20.97 6.50 15.27
C LEU A 384 21.91 5.44 15.88
N GLU A 385 23.20 5.73 16.03
CA GLU A 385 24.15 4.87 16.73
C GLU A 385 24.04 4.95 18.27
N GLU A 386 23.46 6.02 18.83
CA GLU A 386 23.26 6.25 20.29
C GLU A 386 24.49 5.94 21.19
N LYS A 387 25.71 6.21 20.69
CA LYS A 387 26.97 5.95 21.42
C LYS A 387 27.40 7.07 22.36
N ASP A 388 26.87 8.27 22.20
CA ASP A 388 27.17 9.43 23.02
C ASP A 388 26.14 9.58 24.15
N SER A 389 26.60 9.68 25.39
CA SER A 389 25.73 9.84 26.56
C SER A 389 25.23 11.26 26.78
N GLU A 390 25.84 12.26 26.13
CA GLU A 390 25.44 13.66 26.21
C GLU A 390 24.43 14.05 25.11
N GLU A 391 24.18 13.16 24.15
CA GLU A 391 23.14 13.34 23.12
C GLU A 391 21.73 13.11 23.66
N ILE A 392 20.76 13.78 23.06
CA ILE A 392 19.34 13.57 23.40
C ILE A 392 18.90 12.19 22.85
N PRO A 393 18.43 11.25 23.68
CA PRO A 393 17.93 9.94 23.21
C PRO A 393 16.77 10.09 22.24
N LEU A 394 16.62 9.17 21.29
CA LEU A 394 15.68 9.32 20.19
C LEU A 394 14.21 9.46 20.65
N GLU A 395 13.84 8.80 21.75
CA GLU A 395 12.55 8.90 22.42
C GLU A 395 12.23 10.29 23.00
N ASP A 396 13.23 11.06 23.44
CA ASP A 396 13.03 12.36 24.08
C ASP A 396 13.23 13.54 23.11
N ARG A 397 13.51 13.27 21.83
CA ARG A 397 13.54 14.28 20.74
C ARG A 397 12.15 14.81 20.34
N GLY A 398 11.07 14.26 20.90
CA GLY A 398 9.71 14.81 20.79
C GLY A 398 8.61 13.75 20.64
N PRO A 399 7.31 14.15 20.68
CA PRO A 399 6.19 13.21 20.66
C PRO A 399 6.13 12.32 19.41
N LEU A 400 6.50 12.85 18.25
CA LEU A 400 6.52 12.11 16.98
C LEU A 400 7.59 11.01 17.03
N SER A 401 8.80 11.37 17.47
CA SER A 401 9.91 10.44 17.72
C SER A 401 9.58 9.38 18.77
N MET A 402 8.97 9.76 19.90
CA MET A 402 8.53 8.81 20.93
C MET A 402 7.50 7.82 20.38
N SER A 403 6.54 8.27 19.56
CA SER A 403 5.52 7.38 18.97
C SER A 403 6.12 6.40 17.97
N TRP A 404 7.12 6.82 17.20
CA TRP A 404 7.90 5.96 16.31
C TRP A 404 8.73 4.93 17.10
N VAL A 405 9.64 5.39 17.97
CA VAL A 405 10.60 4.56 18.71
C VAL A 405 9.94 3.55 19.65
N SER A 406 8.80 3.92 20.26
CA SER A 406 8.04 3.02 21.11
C SER A 406 7.25 1.95 20.34
N GLY A 407 7.15 2.04 19.01
CA GLY A 407 6.31 1.16 18.20
C GLY A 407 4.81 1.35 18.41
N THR A 408 4.37 2.43 19.07
CA THR A 408 2.94 2.78 19.22
C THR A 408 2.36 3.42 17.96
N ILE A 409 2.78 2.89 16.80
CA ILE A 409 2.41 3.36 15.47
C ILE A 409 1.06 2.75 15.10
N LEU A 410 0.02 3.58 15.11
CA LEU A 410 -1.29 3.20 14.57
C LEU A 410 -1.21 3.13 13.03
N PRO A 411 -2.02 2.25 12.39
CA PRO A 411 -2.01 2.11 10.94
C PRO A 411 -2.59 3.36 10.25
N GLY A 412 -2.46 3.42 8.92
CA GLY A 412 -2.82 4.56 8.09
C GLY A 412 -1.62 5.42 7.69
N SER A 413 -1.91 6.61 7.17
CA SER A 413 -0.90 7.54 6.65
C SER A 413 0.02 8.12 7.72
N SER A 414 -0.45 8.28 8.96
CA SER A 414 0.28 8.93 10.06
C SER A 414 1.64 8.29 10.36
N ALA A 415 1.77 6.97 10.19
CA ALA A 415 3.03 6.22 10.33
C ALA A 415 4.19 6.84 9.52
N ALA A 416 3.96 7.23 8.26
CA ALA A 416 4.98 7.87 7.41
C ALA A 416 5.41 9.25 7.92
N TRP A 417 4.51 9.98 8.58
CA TRP A 417 4.78 11.30 9.14
C TRP A 417 5.48 11.22 10.49
N LEU A 418 5.26 10.16 11.27
CA LEU A 418 6.06 9.84 12.45
C LEU A 418 7.52 9.62 12.04
N ALA A 419 7.79 8.75 11.07
CA ALA A 419 9.14 8.49 10.58
C ALA A 419 9.83 9.74 10.02
N MET A 420 9.18 10.48 9.11
CA MET A 420 9.76 11.69 8.52
C MET A 420 10.09 12.77 9.57
N ASN A 421 9.20 13.01 10.53
CA ASN A 421 9.52 13.96 11.61
C ASN A 421 10.61 13.43 12.56
N THR A 422 10.71 12.11 12.75
CA THR A 422 11.81 11.50 13.53
C THR A 422 13.15 11.65 12.81
N LEU A 423 13.18 11.45 11.49
CA LEU A 423 14.37 11.68 10.64
C LEU A 423 14.82 13.16 10.70
N ILE A 424 13.87 14.09 10.57
CA ILE A 424 14.12 15.53 10.74
C ILE A 424 14.70 15.85 12.13
N ALA A 425 14.22 15.20 13.18
CA ALA A 425 14.73 15.37 14.55
C ALA A 425 16.10 14.71 14.81
N CYS A 426 16.52 13.75 13.98
CA CYS A 426 17.90 13.24 13.96
C CYS A 426 18.87 14.27 13.35
N ASP A 427 18.41 15.04 12.34
CA ASP A 427 19.27 15.95 11.60
C ASP A 427 19.25 17.38 12.17
N ARG A 428 20.24 17.69 13.01
CA ARG A 428 20.48 19.06 13.54
C ARG A 428 20.64 20.12 12.45
N GLY A 429 21.02 19.74 11.24
CA GLY A 429 21.11 20.63 10.08
C GLY A 429 19.78 21.23 9.65
N THR A 430 18.64 20.70 10.12
CA THR A 430 17.29 21.25 9.87
C THR A 430 16.96 22.46 10.76
N GLY A 431 17.67 22.66 11.87
CA GLY A 431 17.50 23.80 12.78
C GLY A 431 16.10 23.96 13.41
N GLY A 432 15.25 22.92 13.36
CA GLY A 432 13.84 23.00 13.78
C GLY A 432 12.92 23.79 12.83
N LEU A 433 13.44 24.32 11.71
CA LEU A 433 12.67 25.07 10.71
C LEU A 433 11.64 24.21 9.96
N LEU A 434 11.75 22.88 10.09
CA LEU A 434 10.82 21.90 9.51
C LEU A 434 9.74 21.43 10.50
N ASN A 435 9.71 21.94 11.75
CA ASN A 435 8.75 21.52 12.78
C ASN A 435 7.28 21.84 12.46
N GLY A 436 7.02 22.61 11.39
CA GLY A 436 5.68 22.84 10.85
C GLY A 436 5.09 21.68 10.03
N LEU A 437 5.83 20.57 9.82
CA LEU A 437 5.46 19.46 8.94
C LEU A 437 4.38 18.52 9.54
N GLY A 438 3.17 19.05 9.73
CA GLY A 438 2.03 18.33 10.31
C GLY A 438 1.25 17.48 9.31
N TYR A 439 1.04 16.20 9.65
CA TYR A 439 0.23 15.21 8.92
C TYR A 439 -1.24 15.62 8.67
N MET A 440 -1.74 16.60 9.41
CA MET A 440 -3.06 17.21 9.21
C MET A 440 -3.18 17.98 7.87
N PHE A 441 -2.06 18.23 7.18
CA PHE A 441 -2.00 18.93 5.90
C PHE A 441 -1.25 18.06 4.87
N PRO A 442 -1.85 16.96 4.40
CA PRO A 442 -1.12 15.92 3.67
C PRO A 442 -0.61 16.36 2.28
N ASN A 443 -1.16 17.45 1.73
CA ASN A 443 -0.71 18.14 0.53
C ASN A 443 0.54 19.03 0.75
N SER A 444 1.43 18.64 1.67
CA SER A 444 2.63 19.40 2.06
C SER A 444 3.93 18.70 1.64
N GLY A 445 5.01 19.47 1.73
CA GLY A 445 6.38 19.01 1.60
C GLY A 445 7.35 20.04 2.14
N PHE A 446 8.63 19.88 1.83
CA PHE A 446 9.67 20.81 2.25
C PHE A 446 10.85 20.83 1.30
N GLN A 447 11.59 21.93 1.31
CA GLN A 447 12.95 22.00 0.80
C GLN A 447 13.94 21.75 1.94
N TYR A 448 14.96 20.93 1.69
CA TYR A 448 16.11 20.79 2.57
C TYR A 448 17.41 20.70 1.75
N ARG A 449 18.32 21.65 1.98
CA ARG A 449 19.59 21.83 1.27
C ARG A 449 19.39 22.05 -0.24
N ALA A 450 19.54 21.01 -1.04
CA ALA A 450 19.50 21.01 -2.51
C ALA A 450 18.49 19.98 -3.05
N SER A 451 17.50 19.62 -2.24
CA SER A 451 16.48 18.64 -2.57
C SER A 451 15.13 19.06 -1.99
N THR A 452 14.05 18.66 -2.65
CA THR A 452 12.68 18.82 -2.13
C THR A 452 12.03 17.46 -1.89
N TYR A 453 11.14 17.39 -0.90
CA TYR A 453 10.48 16.15 -0.46
C TYR A 453 8.99 16.41 -0.26
N PHE A 454 8.14 15.54 -0.80
CA PHE A 454 6.68 15.70 -0.76
C PHE A 454 5.98 14.39 -0.41
N TYR A 455 4.89 14.45 0.35
CA TYR A 455 4.06 13.28 0.64
C TYR A 455 3.09 12.99 -0.53
N ALA A 456 2.69 11.73 -0.72
CA ALA A 456 1.97 11.24 -1.90
C ALA A 456 0.63 11.93 -2.19
N ASP A 457 -0.04 12.49 -1.19
CA ASP A 457 -1.25 13.29 -1.39
C ASP A 457 -0.99 14.67 -2.02
N CYS A 458 0.27 15.13 -2.05
CA CYS A 458 0.69 16.35 -2.73
C CYS A 458 0.85 16.09 -4.24
N ILE A 459 0.26 16.95 -5.08
CA ILE A 459 0.39 16.83 -6.54
C ILE A 459 1.84 16.91 -7.03
N VAL A 460 2.74 17.57 -6.29
CA VAL A 460 4.17 17.61 -6.63
C VAL A 460 4.82 16.24 -6.49
N ALA A 461 4.47 15.45 -5.45
CA ALA A 461 4.96 14.07 -5.32
C ALA A 461 4.48 13.21 -6.49
N LYS A 462 3.18 13.29 -6.81
CA LYS A 462 2.56 12.53 -7.90
C LYS A 462 3.19 12.81 -9.27
N VAL A 463 3.54 14.06 -9.55
CA VAL A 463 4.16 14.47 -10.84
C VAL A 463 5.67 14.23 -10.84
N MET A 464 6.39 14.73 -9.83
CA MET A 464 7.85 14.63 -9.77
C MET A 464 8.34 13.21 -9.44
N GLY A 465 7.47 12.32 -8.98
CA GLY A 465 7.75 10.88 -8.87
C GLY A 465 8.06 10.20 -10.22
N ALA A 466 7.85 10.86 -11.36
CA ALA A 466 8.38 10.42 -12.65
C ALA A 466 9.81 10.90 -12.97
N GLY A 467 10.38 11.76 -12.12
CA GLY A 467 11.71 12.33 -12.33
C GLY A 467 12.85 11.32 -12.17
N ARG A 468 13.91 11.48 -12.96
CA ARG A 468 15.10 10.61 -12.92
C ARG A 468 15.73 10.62 -11.51
N GLY A 469 15.93 9.42 -10.95
CA GLY A 469 16.55 9.24 -9.63
C GLY A 469 15.68 9.60 -8.42
N VAL A 470 14.40 9.95 -8.63
CA VAL A 470 13.42 10.20 -7.55
C VAL A 470 12.85 8.86 -7.06
N ASN A 471 12.91 8.64 -5.75
CA ASN A 471 12.41 7.43 -5.10
C ASN A 471 11.08 7.73 -4.38
N GLN A 472 10.34 6.67 -4.01
CA GLN A 472 9.23 6.75 -3.06
C GLN A 472 9.37 5.66 -1.99
N VAL A 473 9.10 6.02 -0.72
CA VAL A 473 9.03 5.06 0.39
C VAL A 473 7.99 5.55 1.42
N ALA A 474 7.07 4.67 1.84
CA ALA A 474 5.92 5.01 2.69
C ALA A 474 5.13 6.26 2.24
N GLY A 475 5.06 6.51 0.93
CA GLY A 475 4.41 7.68 0.35
C GLY A 475 5.21 9.00 0.40
N TRP A 476 6.41 9.03 0.99
CA TRP A 476 7.33 10.15 0.81
C TRP A 476 8.09 10.01 -0.50
N THR A 477 8.01 11.03 -1.36
CA THR A 477 8.66 11.08 -2.67
C THR A 477 9.81 12.09 -2.65
N GLY A 478 10.99 11.65 -3.09
CA GLY A 478 12.19 12.48 -3.22
C GLY A 478 13.47 11.66 -3.43
N PRO A 479 14.64 12.29 -3.56
CA PRO A 479 14.87 13.74 -3.61
C PRO A 479 14.37 14.34 -4.93
N CYS A 480 13.41 15.25 -4.87
CA CYS A 480 12.95 16.03 -6.02
C CYS A 480 13.84 17.27 -6.21
N LEU A 481 13.73 17.92 -7.38
CA LEU A 481 14.54 19.09 -7.75
C LEU A 481 14.54 20.20 -6.69
N TYR A 482 15.71 20.80 -6.50
CA TYR A 482 15.88 22.07 -5.79
C TYR A 482 15.09 23.20 -6.47
N THR A 483 14.67 24.20 -5.70
CA THR A 483 14.06 25.42 -6.22
C THR A 483 14.61 26.68 -5.52
N PRO A 484 14.98 27.73 -6.26
CA PRO A 484 15.37 29.02 -5.70
C PRO A 484 14.17 29.86 -5.22
N ASP A 485 12.93 29.40 -5.45
CA ASP A 485 11.71 30.08 -5.01
C ASP A 485 11.39 29.86 -3.52
N LEU A 486 12.14 28.96 -2.86
CA LEU A 486 12.01 28.59 -1.46
C LEU A 486 13.35 28.75 -0.74
N ASP A 487 13.30 28.99 0.57
CA ASP A 487 14.51 29.02 1.40
C ASP A 487 15.22 27.65 1.43
N ARG A 488 16.49 27.64 1.83
CA ARG A 488 17.32 26.41 1.91
C ARG A 488 16.73 25.33 2.84
N ILE A 489 15.89 25.73 3.79
CA ILE A 489 15.18 24.87 4.74
C ILE A 489 13.79 25.49 4.94
N GLN A 490 12.74 24.89 4.38
CA GLN A 490 11.38 25.47 4.44
C GLN A 490 10.30 24.41 4.24
N CYS A 491 9.33 24.34 5.16
CA CYS A 491 8.07 23.61 4.95
C CYS A 491 7.07 24.44 4.14
N ILE A 492 6.38 23.78 3.21
CA ILE A 492 5.35 24.39 2.37
C ILE A 492 4.11 23.50 2.24
N ARG A 493 2.96 24.15 2.06
CA ARG A 493 1.72 23.51 1.59
C ARG A 493 1.52 23.83 0.11
N VAL A 494 1.15 22.84 -0.69
CA VAL A 494 0.84 23.05 -2.10
C VAL A 494 -0.68 23.21 -2.26
N ARG A 495 -1.10 24.38 -2.74
CA ARG A 495 -2.49 24.64 -3.14
C ARG A 495 -2.82 23.78 -4.35
N GLN A 496 -3.73 22.85 -4.15
CA GLN A 496 -4.29 21.98 -5.18
C GLN A 496 -5.81 21.97 -5.08
N GLN A 497 -6.49 22.07 -6.22
CA GLN A 497 -7.95 21.99 -6.32
C GLN A 497 -8.39 20.52 -6.44
N VAL A 498 -9.62 20.18 -6.06
CA VAL A 498 -10.18 18.85 -6.38
C VAL A 498 -10.24 18.70 -7.90
N SER A 499 -9.94 17.50 -8.41
CA SER A 499 -10.01 17.16 -9.85
C SER A 499 -11.38 17.48 -10.46
N ILE A 500 -11.41 17.76 -11.77
CA ILE A 500 -12.65 18.00 -12.52
C ILE A 500 -13.33 16.67 -12.91
N VAL A 501 -12.55 15.58 -12.99
CA VAL A 501 -13.03 14.26 -13.42
C VAL A 501 -13.97 13.61 -12.41
N ARG A 502 -14.92 12.84 -12.95
CA ARG A 502 -16.06 12.19 -12.28
C ARG A 502 -15.63 11.32 -11.09
N HIS A 503 -16.44 11.36 -10.02
CA HIS A 503 -16.39 10.34 -8.96
C HIS A 503 -16.87 8.98 -9.49
N LEU A 504 -16.23 7.88 -9.06
CA LEU A 504 -16.79 6.54 -9.27
C LEU A 504 -18.06 6.35 -8.43
N SER A 505 -19.11 5.78 -9.04
CA SER A 505 -20.32 5.35 -8.33
C SER A 505 -20.30 3.86 -7.99
N LYS A 506 -21.25 3.43 -7.13
CA LYS A 506 -21.52 2.00 -6.87
C LYS A 506 -21.80 1.20 -8.15
N ARG A 507 -22.33 1.83 -9.21
CA ARG A 507 -22.60 1.16 -10.50
C ARG A 507 -21.29 0.92 -11.24
N ASP A 508 -20.44 1.94 -11.33
CA ASP A 508 -19.18 1.87 -12.07
C ASP A 508 -18.22 0.83 -11.48
N ILE A 509 -18.14 0.72 -10.15
CA ILE A 509 -17.33 -0.30 -9.49
C ILE A 509 -17.88 -1.70 -9.79
N LYS A 510 -19.20 -1.91 -9.67
CA LYS A 510 -19.83 -3.22 -9.93
C LYS A 510 -19.81 -3.65 -11.40
N SER A 511 -19.78 -2.72 -12.35
CA SER A 511 -19.67 -3.02 -13.79
C SER A 511 -18.24 -2.89 -14.33
N MET A 512 -17.22 -2.87 -13.45
CA MET A 512 -15.80 -2.78 -13.83
C MET A 512 -15.42 -3.86 -14.84
N GLN A 513 -15.65 -5.14 -14.51
CA GLN A 513 -15.34 -6.29 -15.36
C GLN A 513 -16.00 -6.15 -16.75
N LEU A 514 -17.30 -5.84 -16.80
CA LEU A 514 -18.04 -5.65 -18.06
C LEU A 514 -17.55 -4.46 -18.92
N ARG A 515 -16.88 -3.47 -18.31
CA ARG A 515 -16.23 -2.35 -19.03
C ARG A 515 -14.79 -2.67 -19.46
N SER A 516 -14.18 -3.73 -18.97
CA SER A 516 -12.77 -4.06 -19.23
C SER A 516 -12.57 -5.50 -19.67
N ASP A 517 -13.63 -6.13 -20.17
CA ASP A 517 -13.64 -7.50 -20.67
C ASP A 517 -12.80 -7.61 -21.96
N PRO A 518 -11.84 -8.56 -22.06
CA PRO A 518 -11.06 -8.73 -23.29
C PRO A 518 -11.88 -9.13 -24.51
N LEU A 519 -12.98 -9.89 -24.35
CA LEU A 519 -13.91 -10.29 -25.42
C LEU A 519 -14.94 -9.20 -25.73
N GLY A 520 -15.39 -8.46 -24.72
CA GLY A 520 -16.45 -7.46 -24.86
C GLY A 520 -17.81 -7.98 -24.39
N PRO A 521 -18.91 -7.82 -25.17
CA PRO A 521 -20.20 -8.43 -24.86
C PRO A 521 -20.15 -9.97 -24.95
N ALA A 522 -20.93 -10.66 -24.12
CA ALA A 522 -21.00 -12.12 -24.14
C ALA A 522 -21.90 -12.61 -25.30
N GLU A 523 -21.29 -13.20 -26.32
CA GLU A 523 -21.91 -13.78 -27.52
C GLU A 523 -21.52 -15.27 -27.70
N ASP A 524 -22.24 -16.00 -28.55
CA ASP A 524 -21.92 -17.41 -28.89
C ASP A 524 -20.65 -17.52 -29.76
N TYR A 525 -20.43 -16.52 -30.63
CA TYR A 525 -19.35 -16.45 -31.62
C TYR A 525 -18.70 -15.05 -31.64
N TYR A 526 -17.40 -15.01 -31.84
CA TYR A 526 -16.58 -13.79 -31.84
C TYR A 526 -15.85 -13.67 -33.19
N PRO A 527 -16.23 -12.72 -34.07
CA PRO A 527 -15.54 -12.47 -35.32
C PRO A 527 -14.10 -12.01 -35.11
N VAL A 528 -13.15 -12.57 -35.86
CA VAL A 528 -11.72 -12.19 -35.75
C VAL A 528 -11.47 -10.74 -36.20
N GLU A 529 -12.30 -10.19 -37.10
CA GLU A 529 -12.23 -8.79 -37.54
C GLU A 529 -12.71 -7.77 -36.50
N ASP A 530 -13.39 -8.18 -35.43
CA ASP A 530 -13.80 -7.31 -34.32
C ASP A 530 -12.63 -6.96 -33.37
N TYR A 531 -11.47 -7.60 -33.56
CA TYR A 531 -10.29 -7.45 -32.72
C TYR A 531 -9.09 -6.92 -33.51
N THR A 532 -8.32 -6.04 -32.87
CA THR A 532 -7.13 -5.42 -33.45
C THR A 532 -5.94 -5.56 -32.50
N LEU A 533 -4.73 -5.78 -33.06
CA LEU A 533 -3.50 -5.78 -32.29
C LEU A 533 -2.95 -4.35 -32.26
N VAL A 534 -3.12 -3.67 -31.12
CA VAL A 534 -2.66 -2.28 -30.94
C VAL A 534 -1.23 -2.29 -30.37
N LEU A 535 -0.29 -1.72 -31.12
CA LEU A 535 1.14 -1.71 -30.79
C LEU A 535 1.68 -0.26 -30.72
N PRO A 536 2.57 0.05 -29.76
CA PRO A 536 3.16 1.37 -29.61
C PRO A 536 4.18 1.74 -30.71
N ASP A 537 4.32 3.04 -30.98
CA ASP A 537 5.47 3.58 -31.70
C ASP A 537 6.67 3.75 -30.74
N THR A 538 7.42 2.67 -30.53
CA THR A 538 8.58 2.60 -29.59
C THR A 538 9.80 3.46 -30.00
N LYS A 539 9.64 4.41 -30.93
CA LYS A 539 10.66 5.41 -31.25
C LYS A 539 10.81 6.40 -30.09
N ALA A 540 11.81 6.15 -29.23
CA ALA A 540 12.25 7.07 -28.18
C ALA A 540 12.34 8.53 -28.68
N VAL A 541 11.74 9.46 -27.93
CA VAL A 541 11.68 10.89 -28.29
C VAL A 541 12.42 11.71 -27.24
N ASP A 542 13.29 12.60 -27.68
CA ASP A 542 13.85 13.64 -26.82
C ASP A 542 13.03 14.93 -27.02
N PHE A 543 11.97 15.11 -26.22
CA PHE A 543 10.99 16.19 -26.40
C PHE A 543 10.98 17.20 -25.26
N ALA A 544 10.85 16.73 -24.01
CA ALA A 544 10.77 17.59 -22.83
C ALA A 544 12.00 17.44 -21.91
N ARG A 545 12.43 18.55 -21.31
CA ARG A 545 13.29 18.55 -20.12
C ARG A 545 12.70 19.40 -19.02
N VAL A 546 12.76 18.93 -17.77
CA VAL A 546 12.37 19.75 -16.61
C VAL A 546 13.44 20.82 -16.38
N GLU A 547 13.09 22.07 -16.67
CA GLU A 547 13.95 23.23 -16.45
C GLU A 547 13.90 23.69 -14.99
N LYS A 548 12.69 23.80 -14.42
CA LYS A 548 12.48 24.34 -13.07
C LYS A 548 11.18 23.88 -12.41
N LEU A 549 11.28 23.39 -11.17
CA LEU A 549 10.16 23.33 -10.23
C LEU A 549 9.99 24.71 -9.56
N SER A 550 8.83 25.33 -9.70
CA SER A 550 8.55 26.71 -9.25
C SER A 550 7.40 26.78 -8.24
N PHE A 551 7.50 27.71 -7.28
CA PHE A 551 6.50 27.93 -6.24
C PHE A 551 6.13 29.40 -6.11
N LEU A 552 4.86 29.74 -6.36
CA LEU A 552 4.34 31.09 -6.22
C LEU A 552 3.38 31.18 -5.03
N LEU A 553 3.74 31.96 -4.01
CA LEU A 553 2.94 32.18 -2.80
C LEU A 553 1.48 32.54 -3.17
N TRP A 554 0.51 31.83 -2.61
CA TRP A 554 -0.92 32.04 -2.95
C TRP A 554 -1.51 33.30 -2.29
N SER A 555 -1.11 33.60 -1.05
CA SER A 555 -1.51 34.79 -0.30
C SER A 555 -0.51 35.03 0.83
N GLU A 556 -0.23 36.30 1.12
CA GLU A 556 0.48 36.68 2.34
C GLU A 556 -0.35 36.32 3.59
N PRO A 557 0.31 35.94 4.71
CA PRO A 557 -0.36 35.57 5.96
C PRO A 557 -0.94 36.81 6.66
N LYS A 558 -2.24 36.78 7.00
CA LYS A 558 -2.91 37.89 7.72
C LYS A 558 -2.47 38.03 9.18
N ARG A 559 -1.91 36.96 9.75
CA ARG A 559 -1.10 36.89 10.98
C ARG A 559 -0.16 35.70 10.80
N SER A 560 1.12 35.82 11.14
CA SER A 560 2.00 34.65 11.27
C SER A 560 1.82 34.02 12.65
N THR A 561 1.60 32.71 12.66
CA THR A 561 2.12 31.82 13.70
C THR A 561 3.44 31.30 13.15
N ASP A 562 4.55 31.52 13.85
CA ASP A 562 5.89 31.43 13.23
C ASP A 562 6.31 30.03 12.74
N ASN A 563 5.53 28.99 13.05
CA ASN A 563 5.76 27.60 12.64
C ASN A 563 4.72 27.06 11.63
N GLU A 564 3.74 27.84 11.15
CA GLU A 564 2.72 27.30 10.23
C GLU A 564 3.15 27.41 8.74
N PRO A 565 3.21 26.29 7.98
CA PRO A 565 3.66 26.32 6.59
C PRO A 565 2.81 27.22 5.67
N LEU A 566 3.49 28.10 4.95
CA LEU A 566 2.89 28.95 3.92
C LEU A 566 2.39 28.13 2.73
N THR A 567 1.39 28.67 2.03
CA THR A 567 0.69 27.97 0.94
C THR A 567 1.07 28.55 -0.42
N TYR A 568 1.55 27.69 -1.32
CA TYR A 568 2.06 28.05 -2.64
C TYR A 568 1.31 27.36 -3.77
N ASN A 569 1.27 27.97 -4.94
CA ASN A 569 0.90 27.32 -6.20
C ASN A 569 2.18 26.69 -6.79
N ALA A 570 2.15 25.40 -7.12
CA ALA A 570 3.27 24.74 -7.79
C ALA A 570 3.14 24.83 -9.33
N ALA A 571 4.27 24.88 -10.02
CA ALA A 571 4.37 24.73 -11.47
C ALA A 571 5.69 24.04 -11.85
N VAL A 572 5.66 23.26 -12.92
CA VAL A 572 6.87 22.69 -13.55
C VAL A 572 7.07 23.38 -14.89
N THR A 573 8.22 23.99 -15.10
CA THR A 573 8.63 24.58 -16.38
C THR A 573 9.46 23.56 -17.15
N PHE A 574 9.12 23.36 -18.41
CA PHE A 574 9.81 22.45 -19.30
C PHE A 574 10.48 23.20 -20.45
N ALA A 575 11.73 22.85 -20.78
CA ALA A 575 12.34 23.25 -22.03
C ALA A 575 11.85 22.30 -23.14
N ILE A 576 11.28 22.86 -24.21
CA ILE A 576 10.74 22.15 -25.38
C ILE A 576 11.08 22.98 -26.62
N ASP A 577 11.78 22.39 -27.61
CA ASP A 577 12.25 23.06 -28.84
C ASP A 577 13.04 24.38 -28.65
N GLY A 578 13.55 24.62 -27.43
CA GLY A 578 14.26 25.84 -27.03
C GLY A 578 13.41 26.87 -26.27
N ASP A 579 12.09 26.68 -26.19
CA ASP A 579 11.16 27.54 -25.42
C ASP A 579 10.87 26.95 -24.02
N SER A 580 10.62 27.83 -23.04
CA SER A 580 10.23 27.46 -21.67
C SER A 580 8.70 27.42 -21.49
N TRP A 581 8.14 26.22 -21.27
CA TRP A 581 6.70 25.96 -21.14
C TRP A 581 6.27 25.65 -19.68
N PRO A 582 5.60 26.59 -18.97
CA PRO A 582 5.23 26.42 -17.56
C PRO A 582 3.86 25.75 -17.34
N LEU A 583 3.85 24.47 -16.97
CA LEU A 583 2.66 23.72 -16.56
C LEU A 583 2.40 23.88 -15.06
N ARG A 584 1.40 24.70 -14.71
CA ARG A 584 0.90 24.85 -13.33
C ARG A 584 0.22 23.56 -12.84
N LEU A 585 0.61 23.05 -11.67
CA LEU A 585 0.03 21.85 -11.05
C LEU A 585 -1.21 22.26 -10.25
N ARG A 586 -2.35 22.42 -10.93
CA ARG A 586 -3.56 23.05 -10.36
C ARG A 586 -4.44 22.09 -9.58
N TYR A 587 -4.50 20.83 -10.02
CA TYR A 587 -5.51 19.86 -9.58
C TYR A 587 -4.84 18.65 -8.92
N ASN A 588 -5.41 18.21 -7.80
CA ASN A 588 -5.08 16.94 -7.16
C ASN A 588 -5.72 15.80 -7.97
N VAL A 589 -5.03 15.37 -9.02
CA VAL A 589 -5.37 14.20 -9.83
C VAL A 589 -4.71 12.94 -9.23
N SER A 590 -5.06 11.76 -9.76
CA SER A 590 -4.40 10.50 -9.39
C SER A 590 -3.77 9.85 -10.61
N PHE A 591 -2.62 9.21 -10.40
CA PHE A 591 -1.98 8.34 -11.37
C PHE A 591 -2.12 6.90 -10.86
N ILE A 592 -2.86 6.07 -11.59
CA ILE A 592 -3.06 4.66 -11.26
C ILE A 592 -2.02 3.84 -11.99
N GLU A 593 -1.30 2.98 -11.30
CA GLU A 593 -0.43 2.00 -11.95
C GLU A 593 -1.26 0.92 -12.66
N ALA A 594 -0.94 0.64 -13.92
CA ALA A 594 -1.58 -0.41 -14.68
C ALA A 594 -1.14 -1.80 -14.20
N ALA A 595 -2.09 -2.73 -14.09
CA ALA A 595 -1.77 -4.09 -13.68
C ALA A 595 -0.98 -4.84 -14.77
N PRO A 596 0.05 -5.61 -14.42
CA PRO A 596 0.89 -6.32 -15.37
C PRO A 596 0.11 -7.43 -16.11
N CYS A 597 0.43 -7.61 -17.38
CA CYS A 597 -0.15 -8.65 -18.24
C CYS A 597 0.89 -9.73 -18.58
N HIS A 598 0.43 -10.96 -18.81
CA HIS A 598 1.29 -12.09 -19.14
C HIS A 598 1.09 -12.50 -20.60
N SER A 599 2.17 -12.89 -21.29
CA SER A 599 2.11 -13.34 -22.70
C SER A 599 1.49 -12.34 -23.69
N GLY A 600 1.59 -11.03 -23.41
CA GLY A 600 1.21 -9.98 -24.36
C GLY A 600 2.19 -9.85 -25.54
N PRO A 601 1.88 -9.03 -26.56
CA PRO A 601 0.74 -8.10 -26.63
C PRO A 601 -0.60 -8.80 -26.92
N HIS A 602 -1.63 -8.40 -26.18
CA HIS A 602 -3.01 -8.86 -26.38
C HIS A 602 -3.75 -8.00 -27.40
N VAL A 603 -4.79 -8.57 -28.01
CA VAL A 603 -5.70 -7.80 -28.89
C VAL A 603 -6.71 -6.96 -28.11
N LEU A 604 -7.33 -6.03 -28.81
CA LEU A 604 -8.33 -5.09 -28.31
C LEU A 604 -9.60 -5.14 -29.20
N PHE A 605 -10.74 -5.35 -28.57
CA PHE A 605 -12.08 -5.32 -29.19
C PHE A 605 -12.46 -3.91 -29.67
N TYR A 606 -13.15 -3.77 -30.81
CA TYR A 606 -13.33 -2.50 -31.51
C TYR A 606 -14.08 -1.40 -30.72
N ASP A 607 -14.96 -1.74 -29.76
CA ASP A 607 -15.69 -0.76 -28.95
C ASP A 607 -14.79 -0.01 -27.96
N TYR A 608 -13.53 -0.42 -27.77
CA TYR A 608 -12.55 0.30 -26.96
C TYR A 608 -11.99 1.51 -27.73
N ILE A 609 -12.80 2.58 -27.80
CA ILE A 609 -12.48 3.82 -28.52
C ILE A 609 -11.26 4.50 -27.88
N HIS A 610 -10.18 4.62 -28.64
CA HIS A 610 -8.95 5.23 -28.16
C HIS A 610 -8.30 6.09 -29.24
N GLN A 611 -7.50 7.05 -28.82
CA GLN A 611 -6.64 7.87 -29.68
C GLN A 611 -5.21 7.76 -29.15
N VAL A 612 -4.31 7.17 -29.95
CA VAL A 612 -2.87 7.17 -29.64
C VAL A 612 -2.25 8.47 -30.13
N ILE A 613 -1.48 9.13 -29.28
CA ILE A 613 -0.60 10.25 -29.63
C ILE A 613 0.78 10.04 -29.01
N ARG A 614 1.79 10.62 -29.65
CA ARG A 614 3.12 10.79 -29.04
C ARG A 614 3.12 12.02 -28.12
N VAL A 615 4.04 12.04 -27.15
CA VAL A 615 4.20 13.16 -26.20
C VAL A 615 4.37 14.52 -26.89
N ASP A 616 4.98 14.54 -28.08
CA ASP A 616 5.15 15.73 -28.92
C ASP A 616 3.82 16.42 -29.35
N GLN A 617 2.71 15.67 -29.40
CA GLN A 617 1.37 16.16 -29.79
C GLN A 617 0.47 16.53 -28.59
N LEU A 618 0.96 16.38 -27.35
CA LEU A 618 0.14 16.54 -26.14
C LEU A 618 -0.33 17.99 -25.89
N LEU A 619 0.46 18.98 -26.32
CA LEU A 619 0.12 20.41 -26.18
C LEU A 619 -1.05 20.88 -27.05
N ASP A 620 -1.45 20.10 -28.06
CA ASP A 620 -2.59 20.41 -28.92
C ASP A 620 -3.93 19.89 -28.34
N GLN A 621 -3.89 18.92 -27.41
CA GLN A 621 -5.08 18.29 -26.82
C GLN A 621 -5.82 19.15 -25.77
N ARG A 622 -5.84 20.48 -25.97
CA ARG A 622 -6.30 21.52 -25.03
C ARG A 622 -7.78 21.47 -24.63
N ARG A 623 -8.54 20.51 -25.18
CA ARG A 623 -9.98 20.30 -24.90
C ARG A 623 -10.31 18.91 -24.35
N TRP A 624 -9.35 18.00 -24.22
CA TRP A 624 -9.60 16.63 -23.77
C TRP A 624 -10.31 16.60 -22.40
N GLY A 625 -11.25 15.67 -22.23
CA GLY A 625 -12.04 15.47 -21.01
C GLY A 625 -13.00 16.60 -20.60
N ARG A 626 -13.01 17.76 -21.29
CA ARG A 626 -13.87 18.90 -20.90
C ARG A 626 -15.35 18.70 -21.21
N VAL A 627 -15.68 18.05 -22.32
CA VAL A 627 -17.09 17.89 -22.77
C VAL A 627 -17.82 16.90 -21.86
N ALA A 628 -17.21 15.75 -21.58
CA ALA A 628 -17.67 14.76 -20.61
C ALA A 628 -17.91 15.29 -19.17
N ALA A 629 -17.33 16.45 -18.79
CA ALA A 629 -17.54 17.07 -17.48
C ALA A 629 -18.84 17.88 -17.41
N ASP A 630 -19.23 18.57 -18.48
CA ASP A 630 -20.44 19.40 -18.54
C ASP A 630 -21.71 18.56 -18.79
N THR A 631 -21.59 17.35 -19.37
CA THR A 631 -22.74 16.51 -19.78
C THR A 631 -23.22 15.50 -18.73
N GLY A 632 -22.37 15.10 -17.78
CA GLY A 632 -22.76 14.21 -16.67
C GLY A 632 -23.15 12.77 -17.04
N ILE A 633 -22.83 12.31 -18.26
CA ILE A 633 -23.25 11.00 -18.80
C ILE A 633 -22.45 9.86 -18.17
N SER A 634 -23.11 8.93 -17.46
CA SER A 634 -22.47 7.71 -16.92
C SER A 634 -22.10 6.72 -18.03
N PHE A 635 -20.98 6.01 -17.88
CA PHE A 635 -20.57 4.90 -18.76
C PHE A 635 -21.62 3.78 -18.75
N SER A 636 -22.48 3.74 -19.78
CA SER A 636 -23.75 2.99 -19.74
C SER A 636 -23.90 1.99 -20.88
N ARG A 637 -23.02 0.97 -20.91
CA ARG A 637 -23.11 -0.15 -21.86
C ARG A 637 -24.26 -1.13 -21.49
N GLU A 638 -25.50 -0.63 -21.53
CA GLU A 638 -26.72 -1.46 -21.58
C GLU A 638 -27.13 -1.62 -23.05
N GLY A 639 -26.69 -2.72 -23.67
CA GLY A 639 -27.18 -3.13 -24.99
C GLY A 639 -28.65 -3.57 -24.89
N ASN A 640 -29.54 -2.97 -25.67
CA ASN A 640 -30.93 -3.41 -25.79
C ASN A 640 -31.31 -3.46 -27.27
N GLY A 641 -31.41 -4.67 -27.82
CA GLY A 641 -31.44 -4.92 -29.26
C GLY A 641 -32.77 -4.56 -29.91
N SER A 642 -32.77 -3.54 -30.78
CA SER A 642 -33.80 -3.36 -31.82
C SER A 642 -33.28 -2.48 -32.96
N PHE A 643 -32.77 -3.10 -34.02
CA PHE A 643 -32.57 -2.42 -35.29
C PHE A 643 -33.91 -1.98 -35.86
N ASN A 644 -34.08 -0.68 -36.10
CA ASN A 644 -35.11 -0.18 -37.01
C ASN A 644 -34.56 1.02 -37.79
N SER A 645 -34.53 0.90 -39.12
CA SER A 645 -33.82 1.85 -39.98
C SER A 645 -34.74 2.97 -40.47
N SER A 646 -34.41 4.23 -40.16
CA SER A 646 -34.73 5.38 -41.03
C SER A 646 -34.00 6.66 -40.59
N ASN A 647 -33.74 7.54 -41.57
CA ASN A 647 -33.35 8.96 -41.44
C ASN A 647 -32.14 9.30 -40.57
N GLY A 648 -30.95 9.27 -41.17
CA GLY A 648 -29.73 9.81 -40.54
C GLY A 648 -29.64 11.34 -40.57
N ARG A 649 -29.32 11.95 -39.43
CA ARG A 649 -28.41 13.10 -39.29
C ARG A 649 -27.98 13.27 -37.82
N SER A 650 -26.71 13.65 -37.62
CA SER A 650 -26.09 14.05 -36.34
C SER A 650 -26.22 13.07 -35.14
N CYS A 651 -25.41 12.01 -35.15
CA CYS A 651 -25.15 11.14 -33.98
C CYS A 651 -23.63 10.96 -33.68
N ALA A 652 -22.78 11.93 -34.04
CA ALA A 652 -21.32 11.79 -33.93
C ALA A 652 -20.78 12.05 -32.51
N GLY A 653 -21.17 13.17 -31.88
CA GLY A 653 -20.61 13.64 -30.61
C GLY A 653 -21.03 12.88 -29.34
N GLY A 654 -21.53 11.65 -29.46
CA GLY A 654 -21.94 10.81 -28.32
C GLY A 654 -20.93 9.72 -27.95
N ARG A 655 -19.92 9.45 -28.79
CA ARG A 655 -18.91 8.40 -28.59
C ARG A 655 -17.50 8.93 -28.27
N GLU A 656 -17.20 10.17 -28.68
CA GLU A 656 -15.92 10.83 -28.40
C GLU A 656 -15.75 11.16 -26.90
N ASP A 657 -16.85 11.34 -26.16
CA ASP A 657 -16.88 11.61 -24.71
C ASP A 657 -16.44 10.41 -23.84
N GLU A 658 -16.38 9.19 -24.40
CA GLU A 658 -15.98 7.96 -23.71
C GLU A 658 -14.64 7.39 -24.19
N ALA A 659 -13.87 8.17 -24.97
CA ALA A 659 -12.59 7.73 -25.53
C ALA A 659 -11.41 7.80 -24.52
N VAL A 660 -10.40 6.95 -24.72
CA VAL A 660 -9.12 6.98 -23.99
C VAL A 660 -8.01 7.62 -24.84
N LEU A 661 -7.40 8.70 -24.35
CA LEU A 661 -6.18 9.26 -24.92
C LEU A 661 -4.97 8.46 -24.43
N VAL A 662 -4.30 7.75 -25.33
CA VAL A 662 -3.03 7.07 -25.04
C VAL A 662 -1.90 8.02 -25.40
N VAL A 663 -1.08 8.37 -24.40
CA VAL A 663 0.07 9.27 -24.53
C VAL A 663 1.35 8.46 -24.45
N GLU A 664 2.01 8.29 -25.59
CA GLU A 664 3.29 7.61 -25.70
C GLU A 664 4.41 8.54 -25.21
N ALA A 665 4.85 8.31 -23.98
CA ALA A 665 5.83 9.11 -23.25
C ALA A 665 7.23 8.47 -23.23
N PHE A 666 7.57 7.71 -24.27
CA PHE A 666 8.86 7.02 -24.44
C PHE A 666 10.03 7.98 -24.65
N GLY A 667 11.25 7.53 -24.37
CA GLY A 667 12.50 8.27 -24.52
C GLY A 667 13.05 8.74 -23.17
N HIS A 668 13.12 10.05 -22.96
CA HIS A 668 13.65 10.59 -21.70
C HIS A 668 12.57 10.60 -20.61
N PRO A 669 12.86 10.23 -19.34
CA PRO A 669 11.88 10.15 -18.26
C PRO A 669 11.10 11.45 -18.00
N ASP A 670 11.66 12.62 -18.32
CA ASP A 670 10.94 13.90 -18.24
C ASP A 670 9.71 13.97 -19.16
N ASN A 671 9.61 13.13 -20.20
CA ASN A 671 8.40 13.00 -21.03
C ASN A 671 7.22 12.45 -20.20
N GLU A 672 7.48 11.57 -19.23
CA GLU A 672 6.46 11.10 -18.28
C GLU A 672 6.14 12.19 -17.26
N VAL A 673 7.15 12.89 -16.71
CA VAL A 673 6.93 14.06 -15.81
C VAL A 673 6.07 15.12 -16.49
N PHE A 674 6.33 15.39 -17.78
CA PHE A 674 5.55 16.30 -18.62
C PHE A 674 4.11 15.83 -18.81
N SER A 675 3.91 14.55 -19.13
CA SER A 675 2.57 13.95 -19.29
C SER A 675 1.77 14.02 -17.99
N ARG A 676 2.39 13.68 -16.84
CA ARG A 676 1.79 13.84 -15.50
C ARG A 676 1.50 15.31 -15.17
N ALA A 677 2.41 16.24 -15.50
CA ALA A 677 2.21 17.67 -15.27
C ALA A 677 1.07 18.25 -16.11
N TRP A 678 0.89 17.77 -17.36
CA TRP A 678 -0.22 18.14 -18.23
C TRP A 678 -1.56 17.66 -17.66
N CYS A 679 -1.64 16.40 -17.20
CA CYS A 679 -2.79 15.85 -16.48
C CYS A 679 -3.16 16.70 -15.24
N ALA A 680 -2.16 17.06 -14.43
CA ALA A 680 -2.31 17.93 -13.25
C ALA A 680 -2.69 19.39 -13.59
N HIS A 681 -2.39 19.86 -14.80
CA HIS A 681 -2.80 21.17 -15.31
C HIS A 681 -4.25 21.19 -15.81
N MET A 682 -4.65 20.12 -16.50
CA MET A 682 -5.96 19.95 -17.12
C MET A 682 -7.03 19.50 -16.12
N GLY A 683 -6.63 18.84 -15.03
CA GLY A 683 -7.55 18.27 -14.03
C GLY A 683 -8.03 16.87 -14.41
N LEU A 684 -7.14 16.08 -15.04
CA LEU A 684 -7.41 14.72 -15.51
C LEU A 684 -6.56 13.73 -14.70
N SER A 685 -7.19 12.71 -14.11
CA SER A 685 -6.49 11.52 -13.63
C SER A 685 -6.15 10.59 -14.81
N ALA A 686 -5.10 9.79 -14.68
CA ALA A 686 -4.64 8.89 -15.73
C ALA A 686 -4.19 7.53 -15.17
N VAL A 687 -4.30 6.49 -16.01
CA VAL A 687 -3.54 5.25 -15.81
C VAL A 687 -2.11 5.47 -16.32
N VAL A 688 -1.11 4.87 -15.66
CA VAL A 688 0.30 4.86 -16.04
C VAL A 688 0.71 3.41 -16.26
N ALA A 689 1.17 3.07 -17.45
CA ALA A 689 1.59 1.72 -17.82
C ALA A 689 3.04 1.73 -18.29
N ASN A 690 3.83 0.77 -17.82
CA ASN A 690 5.16 0.46 -18.36
C ASN A 690 5.02 -0.59 -19.47
N ILE A 691 5.61 -0.35 -20.64
CA ILE A 691 5.57 -1.26 -21.80
C ILE A 691 6.13 -2.66 -21.50
N ASN A 692 7.06 -2.75 -20.55
CA ASN A 692 7.71 -4.00 -20.14
C ASN A 692 6.77 -4.91 -19.33
N ASP A 693 5.78 -4.32 -18.65
CA ASP A 693 4.88 -5.01 -17.71
C ASP A 693 3.45 -5.14 -18.25
N THR A 694 2.97 -4.13 -18.99
CA THR A 694 1.58 -4.03 -19.47
C THR A 694 1.54 -3.68 -20.96
N CYS A 695 0.90 -4.51 -21.78
CA CYS A 695 0.68 -4.18 -23.19
C CYS A 695 -0.40 -3.09 -23.37
N MET A 696 -0.35 -2.34 -24.48
CA MET A 696 -1.25 -1.19 -24.70
C MET A 696 -2.74 -1.55 -24.58
N ALA A 697 -3.16 -2.71 -25.08
CA ALA A 697 -4.54 -3.17 -24.98
C ALA A 697 -5.00 -3.39 -23.52
N CYS A 698 -4.13 -3.93 -22.66
CA CYS A 698 -4.41 -4.08 -21.22
C CYS A 698 -4.40 -2.73 -20.49
N GLY A 699 -3.51 -1.80 -20.89
CA GLY A 699 -3.54 -0.41 -20.38
C GLY A 699 -4.84 0.33 -20.73
N ILE A 700 -5.34 0.19 -21.96
CA ILE A 700 -6.62 0.78 -22.40
C ILE A 700 -7.78 0.15 -21.61
N ARG A 701 -7.83 -1.18 -21.47
CA ARG A 701 -8.84 -1.86 -20.63
C ARG A 701 -8.79 -1.40 -19.17
N GLY A 702 -7.59 -1.18 -18.62
CA GLY A 702 -7.40 -0.63 -17.27
C GLY A 702 -7.93 0.80 -17.12
N ALA A 703 -7.79 1.65 -18.13
CA ALA A 703 -8.40 2.98 -18.14
C ALA A 703 -9.95 2.90 -18.14
N TYR A 704 -10.55 2.01 -18.93
CA TYR A 704 -11.99 1.77 -18.91
C TYR A 704 -12.49 1.15 -17.59
N ALA A 705 -11.71 0.24 -16.98
CA ALA A 705 -11.98 -0.28 -15.63
C ALA A 705 -12.03 0.86 -14.60
N ALA A 706 -11.03 1.74 -14.59
CA ALA A 706 -10.90 2.87 -13.67
C ALA A 706 -11.82 4.08 -13.98
N CYS A 707 -12.56 4.06 -15.09
CA CYS A 707 -13.33 5.19 -15.66
C CYS A 707 -12.48 6.42 -15.98
N MET A 708 -11.26 6.21 -16.50
CA MET A 708 -10.32 7.27 -16.90
C MET A 708 -10.24 7.43 -18.41
N THR A 709 -10.06 8.68 -18.85
CA THR A 709 -9.97 9.04 -20.28
C THR A 709 -8.53 9.30 -20.74
N VAL A 710 -7.53 8.96 -19.92
CA VAL A 710 -6.09 9.13 -20.24
C VAL A 710 -5.29 7.92 -19.75
N LEU A 711 -4.42 7.43 -20.63
CA LEU A 711 -3.38 6.42 -20.36
C LEU A 711 -2.03 7.03 -20.73
N ILE A 712 -1.11 7.14 -19.79
CA ILE A 712 0.30 7.49 -20.04
C ILE A 712 1.06 6.19 -20.20
N PHE A 713 1.72 5.99 -21.34
CA PHE A 713 2.44 4.76 -21.66
C PHE A 713 3.95 5.04 -21.75
N THR A 714 4.74 4.30 -20.98
CA THR A 714 6.16 4.59 -20.68
C THR A 714 7.05 3.39 -20.96
N ASP A 715 8.37 3.61 -21.01
CA ASP A 715 9.38 2.57 -21.25
C ASP A 715 10.16 2.14 -20.00
N GLY A 716 9.87 2.73 -18.84
CA GLY A 716 10.55 2.41 -17.58
C GLY A 716 12.02 2.86 -17.52
N SER A 717 12.44 3.81 -18.36
CA SER A 717 13.81 4.36 -18.54
C SER A 717 14.49 5.06 -17.33
N ARG A 718 14.15 4.64 -16.11
CA ARG A 718 14.58 5.25 -14.83
C ARG A 718 15.87 4.66 -14.24
N ASN A 719 16.23 3.43 -14.65
CA ASN A 719 17.13 2.56 -13.87
C ASN A 719 18.63 2.63 -14.26
N GLU A 720 19.02 3.35 -15.31
CA GLU A 720 20.40 3.28 -15.84
C GLU A 720 21.49 3.83 -14.88
N ASP A 721 21.15 4.76 -13.98
CA ASP A 721 22.08 5.35 -13.00
C ASP A 721 21.69 5.02 -11.55
N VAL A 722 21.35 3.76 -11.26
CA VAL A 722 21.48 3.27 -9.88
C VAL A 722 22.95 2.88 -9.66
N GLU A 723 23.78 3.85 -9.28
CA GLU A 723 25.05 3.52 -8.62
C GLU A 723 24.71 2.64 -7.41
N GLU A 724 25.21 1.40 -7.40
CA GLU A 724 25.07 0.50 -6.26
C GLU A 724 25.93 1.03 -5.11
N VAL A 725 25.36 1.95 -4.32
CA VAL A 725 25.99 2.49 -3.12
C VAL A 725 26.28 1.33 -2.18
N ASP A 726 27.56 0.97 -2.13
CA ASP A 726 28.10 -0.28 -1.59
C ASP A 726 27.47 -0.60 -0.22
N ARG A 727 26.58 -1.62 -0.17
CA ARG A 727 25.74 -2.00 0.98
C ARG A 727 26.50 -2.52 2.20
N ARG A 728 27.80 -2.20 2.33
CA ARG A 728 28.68 -2.64 3.40
C ARG A 728 28.57 -1.69 4.58
N PRO A 729 28.10 -2.13 5.76
CA PRO A 729 28.35 -1.39 6.99
C PRO A 729 29.86 -1.18 7.15
N CYS A 730 30.28 0.02 7.55
CA CYS A 730 31.68 0.44 7.54
C CYS A 730 32.53 -0.35 8.56
N THR A 731 32.99 -1.52 8.13
CA THR A 731 33.62 -2.53 8.97
C THR A 731 35.08 -2.18 9.20
N LYS A 732 35.31 -1.37 10.24
CA LYS A 732 36.57 -1.13 10.96
C LYS A 732 37.84 -1.64 10.26
N ARG A 733 38.47 -0.81 9.43
CA ARG A 733 39.90 -1.01 9.10
C ARG A 733 40.70 -0.84 10.39
N GLY A 734 41.16 -1.95 10.95
CA GLY A 734 41.94 -1.98 12.17
C GLY A 734 43.45 -1.98 11.90
N ARG A 735 44.16 -1.06 12.56
CA ARG A 735 45.59 -0.72 12.42
C ARG A 735 45.94 0.15 11.22
#